data_AF-A0A1C6V9P8-F1
#
_entry.id   AF-A0A1C6V9P8-F1
#
_cell.length_a   1.000
_cell.length_b   1.000
_cell.length_c   1.000
_cell.angle_alpha   90.00
_cell.angle_beta   90.00
_cell.angle_gamma   90.00
#
_symmetry.space_group_name_H-M   'P 1'
#
loop_
_entity.id
_entity.type
_entity.pdbx_description
1 polymer ?
#
loop_
_entity_poly.entity_id
_entity_poly.type
_entity_poly.pdbx_seq_one_letter_code
_entity_poly.pdbx_strand_id
1 'polypeptide(L)'
;MAQPDLTLTASLRPAALDARRGIVRLHPEAFTALALRPGDPVRLAGRRVTAGVAVPAEPTASAALLYADDLMLGNLGVRDGGQVTVSPLPVTAARRVVLAGPAQIAAVVSPEMLRLALLGKVVTTGDDVSLLPQDVLPDASVRSLVEAARRSLSNSVGYAWTSSLLTVVDAEPGSSLVTMDTLVGWEHGPATHGSGGTAGGARPGASGPAGLGRAEFGAGSGNGGGPRAGGPTDVTAPGRPGAREDGGRAEAEAAPSVDELPGLRAQAEQLTELLDLGFHHREVLGRLGTAVSLGVLVAGPAGSGKAALVRAVAAQVGARVCPLWAPEVAALTNQAAADRLRAAATEAQAGTGPAVLLVTDVEALAPADESGPVATVFRQVVAEALRAGLAVVCTTGRPEALDPALSGPDLLSLRISVPLPDAALRREQLTVLTRQVPLAEDVRLDEVAGRTPGFVAADLAALVREAGVRAALRQKAAETPTVAMADFAAALEVVRPTTMAASTLELAAVTLDDVGGLTEVKQTLTESVLWPLTYPDTFARLGVQPPRGVLLYGPPGCGKTYLVTALAGSGRANVLSVKGAELLSKWVGESERAVRELFRRAREAAPTLVFLDEVDALAPVRGQATDGGTTDRVVAALLTELDGVETLRNVVVVGATNRPDLVDPALLRPGRLERLVYVPPPDGPARAEILRAAARDVPLAPEVDLAALGAELDGFSAADCAALVREAALAAMRESLTATTVTAAHVATARSRVRPSLDPAQVAWLAAYAEKRAG
;
A
#
# COMPACT_ATOMS: atom_id res chain seq x y z
N MET A 1 9.88 39.48 -19.88
CA MET A 1 10.05 39.65 -18.42
C MET A 1 10.80 38.42 -17.93
N ALA A 2 11.88 38.59 -17.17
CA ALA A 2 12.62 37.45 -16.63
C ALA A 2 11.67 36.59 -15.78
N GLN A 3 11.66 35.27 -15.96
CA GLN A 3 10.92 34.38 -15.08
C GLN A 3 11.47 34.56 -13.65
N PRO A 4 10.62 34.72 -12.63
CA PRO A 4 11.08 34.83 -11.26
C PRO A 4 11.83 33.54 -10.89
N ASP A 5 13.06 33.68 -10.40
CA ASP A 5 13.89 32.59 -9.93
C ASP A 5 14.39 32.84 -8.51
N LEU A 6 14.60 31.76 -7.76
CA LEU A 6 15.03 31.79 -6.37
C LEU A 6 16.19 30.81 -6.22
N THR A 7 17.31 31.27 -5.66
CA THR A 7 18.43 30.37 -5.35
C THR A 7 18.30 29.89 -3.92
N LEU A 8 18.20 28.56 -3.76
CA LEU A 8 18.04 27.87 -2.49
C LEU A 8 19.20 26.91 -2.26
N THR A 9 19.37 26.49 -1.01
CA THR A 9 20.30 25.41 -0.68
C THR A 9 19.54 24.09 -0.67
N ALA A 10 19.98 23.15 -1.51
CA ALA A 10 19.37 21.84 -1.61
C ALA A 10 19.71 21.01 -0.36
N SER A 11 18.69 20.45 0.29
CA SER A 11 18.81 19.62 1.49
C SER A 11 18.19 18.25 1.24
N LEU A 12 18.96 17.19 1.50
CA LEU A 12 18.46 15.82 1.42
C LEU A 12 17.53 15.54 2.62
N ARG A 13 16.22 15.38 2.35
CA ARG A 13 15.25 14.97 3.39
C ARG A 13 14.52 13.70 2.92
N PRO A 14 14.73 12.55 3.59
CA PRO A 14 14.07 11.30 3.24
C PRO A 14 12.69 11.26 3.90
N ALA A 15 11.75 12.11 3.46
CA ALA A 15 10.35 11.84 3.75
C ALA A 15 9.97 10.57 2.98
N ALA A 16 9.81 9.44 3.67
CA ALA A 16 9.54 8.13 3.06
C ALA A 16 8.32 8.12 2.11
N LEU A 17 7.40 9.08 2.30
CA LEU A 17 6.21 9.26 1.47
C LEU A 17 6.49 9.99 0.14
N ASP A 18 7.49 10.90 0.09
CA ASP A 18 7.77 11.74 -1.08
C ASP A 18 8.95 11.25 -1.92
N ALA A 19 9.77 10.35 -1.37
CA ALA A 19 10.99 9.89 -2.00
C ALA A 19 10.75 9.20 -3.36
N ARG A 20 11.55 9.59 -4.35
CA ARG A 20 11.60 9.13 -5.74
C ARG A 20 10.31 9.38 -6.53
N ARG A 21 9.49 10.32 -6.08
CA ARG A 21 8.23 10.69 -6.75
C ARG A 21 8.37 11.94 -7.62
N GLY A 22 9.55 12.57 -7.67
CA GLY A 22 9.76 13.81 -8.42
C GLY A 22 9.10 15.02 -7.75
N ILE A 23 9.00 14.99 -6.42
CA ILE A 23 8.45 16.06 -5.58
C ILE A 23 9.60 16.84 -4.96
N VAL A 24 9.50 18.17 -4.95
CA VAL A 24 10.37 19.05 -4.16
C VAL A 24 9.53 19.86 -3.19
N ARG A 25 10.00 19.97 -1.94
CA ARG A 25 9.32 20.78 -0.94
C ARG A 25 9.96 22.14 -0.78
N LEU A 26 9.13 23.17 -0.88
CA LEU A 26 9.53 24.57 -0.74
C LEU A 26 8.73 25.23 0.39
N HIS A 27 9.36 26.17 1.10
CA HIS A 27 8.67 26.95 2.12
C HIS A 27 7.51 27.77 1.51
N PRO A 28 6.39 28.02 2.22
CA PRO A 28 5.28 28.84 1.72
C PRO A 28 5.68 30.24 1.21
N GLU A 29 6.75 30.82 1.74
CA GLU A 29 7.31 32.08 1.22
C GLU A 29 7.91 31.92 -0.18
N ALA A 30 8.57 30.81 -0.47
CA ALA A 30 9.09 30.52 -1.82
C ALA A 30 7.94 30.30 -2.82
N PHE A 31 6.83 29.67 -2.39
CA PHE A 31 5.61 29.59 -3.19
C PHE A 31 5.05 30.97 -3.54
N THR A 32 5.02 31.86 -2.56
CA THR A 32 4.53 33.23 -2.73
C THR A 32 5.46 34.04 -3.65
N ALA A 33 6.78 33.92 -3.46
CA ALA A 33 7.80 34.62 -4.24
C ALA A 33 7.83 34.18 -5.71
N LEU A 34 7.64 32.88 -5.97
CA LEU A 34 7.62 32.31 -7.32
C LEU A 34 6.22 32.26 -7.94
N ALA A 35 5.19 32.77 -7.24
CA ALA A 35 3.78 32.71 -7.63
C ALA A 35 3.28 31.29 -7.96
N LEU A 36 3.73 30.30 -7.20
CA LEU A 36 3.40 28.88 -7.36
C LEU A 36 2.15 28.51 -6.55
N ARG A 37 1.43 27.49 -7.02
CA ARG A 37 0.40 26.76 -6.27
C ARG A 37 0.92 25.35 -5.95
N PRO A 38 0.44 24.73 -4.85
CA PRO A 38 0.77 23.34 -4.56
C PRO A 38 0.44 22.44 -5.77
N GLY A 39 1.43 21.67 -6.24
CA GLY A 39 1.30 20.82 -7.43
C GLY A 39 1.79 21.47 -8.73
N ASP A 40 2.16 22.75 -8.73
CA ASP A 40 2.73 23.38 -9.92
C ASP A 40 4.13 22.81 -10.23
N PRO A 41 4.44 22.58 -11.52
CA PRO A 41 5.75 22.13 -11.91
C PRO A 41 6.77 23.28 -11.86
N VAL A 42 7.96 22.96 -11.39
CA VAL A 42 9.09 23.88 -11.25
C VAL A 42 10.30 23.36 -12.00
N ARG A 43 11.01 24.29 -12.62
CA ARG A 43 12.33 24.06 -13.21
C ARG A 43 13.39 24.23 -12.13
N LEU A 44 14.32 23.29 -12.08
CA LEU A 44 15.39 23.23 -11.10
C LEU A 44 16.72 23.17 -11.82
N ALA A 45 17.58 24.14 -11.55
CA ALA A 45 18.88 24.29 -12.20
C ALA A 45 20.00 24.18 -11.17
N GLY A 46 20.79 23.12 -11.31
CA GLY A 46 22.04 22.89 -10.60
C GLY A 46 23.21 22.81 -11.59
N ARG A 47 23.98 21.72 -11.53
CA ARG A 47 24.95 21.40 -12.60
C ARG A 47 24.26 20.89 -13.87
N ARG A 48 23.10 20.27 -13.68
CA ARG A 48 22.16 19.85 -14.71
C ARG A 48 20.83 20.57 -14.47
N VAL A 49 19.98 20.61 -15.50
CA VAL A 49 18.64 21.18 -15.42
C VAL A 49 17.64 20.04 -15.47
N THR A 50 16.72 20.02 -14.52
CA THR A 50 15.61 19.05 -14.42
C THR A 50 14.34 19.79 -14.00
N ALA A 51 13.23 19.08 -13.86
CA ALA A 51 11.97 19.60 -13.40
C ALA A 51 11.34 18.68 -12.35
N GLY A 52 10.57 19.26 -11.44
CA GLY A 52 9.84 18.52 -10.41
C GLY A 52 8.53 19.21 -10.04
N VAL A 53 7.75 18.58 -9.17
CA VAL A 53 6.48 19.12 -8.67
C VAL A 53 6.71 19.81 -7.34
N ALA A 54 6.30 21.08 -7.21
CA ALA A 54 6.45 21.83 -5.97
C ALA A 54 5.32 21.53 -4.99
N VAL A 55 5.68 21.13 -3.76
CA VAL A 55 4.74 20.92 -2.64
C VAL A 55 5.15 21.78 -1.43
N PRO A 56 4.20 22.35 -0.66
CA PRO A 56 4.56 23.11 0.54
C PRO A 56 5.34 22.27 1.56
N ALA A 57 6.44 22.83 2.07
CA ALA A 57 7.12 22.32 3.24
C ALA A 57 6.33 22.66 4.52
N GLU A 58 6.67 22.01 5.63
CA GLU A 58 6.11 22.32 6.94
C GLU A 58 6.39 23.78 7.34
N PRO A 59 5.52 24.45 8.10
CA PRO A 59 5.73 25.84 8.51
C PRO A 59 7.00 26.08 9.36
N THR A 60 7.57 25.03 9.93
CA THR A 60 8.83 25.08 10.71
C THR A 60 10.08 24.90 9.84
N ALA A 61 9.92 24.62 8.54
CA ALA A 61 11.02 24.39 7.62
C ALA A 61 11.69 25.71 7.22
N SER A 62 13.02 25.72 7.09
CA SER A 62 13.75 26.92 6.68
C SER A 62 13.35 27.40 5.27
N ALA A 63 13.08 28.69 5.14
CA ALA A 63 12.80 29.36 3.86
C ALA A 63 13.98 29.34 2.87
N ALA A 64 15.21 29.11 3.37
CA ALA A 64 16.43 29.06 2.56
C ALA A 64 16.72 27.66 1.96
N LEU A 65 15.91 26.64 2.30
CA LEU A 65 16.14 25.26 1.90
C LEU A 65 15.12 24.78 0.86
N LEU A 66 15.62 24.04 -0.12
CA LEU A 66 14.82 23.17 -0.98
C LEU A 66 15.02 21.74 -0.50
N TYR A 67 13.94 21.06 -0.11
CA TYR A 67 14.03 19.65 0.28
C TYR A 67 13.72 18.76 -0.90
N ALA A 68 14.64 17.84 -1.18
CA ALA A 68 14.54 16.89 -2.27
C ALA A 68 15.09 15.53 -1.84
N ASP A 69 14.75 14.50 -2.61
CA ASP A 69 15.24 13.13 -2.43
C ASP A 69 16.60 12.90 -3.11
N ASP A 70 17.13 11.68 -2.96
CA ASP A 70 18.40 11.25 -3.54
C ASP A 70 18.39 11.29 -5.08
N LEU A 71 17.29 10.86 -5.69
CA LEU A 71 17.11 10.82 -7.15
C LEU A 71 17.13 12.22 -7.77
N MET A 72 16.40 13.16 -7.18
CA MET A 72 16.25 14.52 -7.67
C MET A 72 17.55 15.31 -7.55
N LEU A 73 18.29 15.12 -6.45
CA LEU A 73 19.64 15.67 -6.30
C LEU A 73 20.62 15.06 -7.32
N GLY A 74 20.47 13.76 -7.61
CA GLY A 74 21.20 13.07 -8.68
C GLY A 74 20.94 13.67 -10.07
N ASN A 75 19.67 13.88 -10.43
CA ASN A 75 19.26 14.51 -11.69
C ASN A 75 19.77 15.95 -11.80
N LEU A 76 19.78 16.71 -10.70
CA LEU A 76 20.37 18.06 -10.63
C LEU A 76 21.89 18.07 -10.73
N GLY A 77 22.55 16.94 -10.45
CA GLY A 77 24.00 16.84 -10.31
C GLY A 77 24.54 17.65 -9.11
N VAL A 78 23.74 17.82 -8.06
CA VAL A 78 24.06 18.63 -6.87
C VAL A 78 24.14 17.71 -5.65
N ARG A 79 25.08 17.99 -4.73
CA ARG A 79 25.20 17.28 -3.45
C ARG A 79 24.36 17.99 -2.39
N ASP A 80 24.03 17.28 -1.31
CA ASP A 80 23.42 17.89 -0.12
C ASP A 80 24.22 19.11 0.36
N GLY A 81 23.54 20.22 0.62
CA GLY A 81 24.13 21.53 0.90
C GLY A 81 24.55 22.37 -0.32
N GLY A 82 24.34 21.88 -1.55
CA GLY A 82 24.65 22.61 -2.78
C GLY A 82 23.59 23.65 -3.17
N GLN A 83 23.96 24.60 -4.02
CA GLN A 83 23.04 25.64 -4.51
C GLN A 83 22.18 25.12 -5.68
N VAL A 84 20.89 25.43 -5.65
CA VAL A 84 19.92 25.14 -6.71
C VAL A 84 19.08 26.37 -7.00
N THR A 85 18.92 26.70 -8.27
CA THR A 85 18.02 27.77 -8.72
C THR A 85 16.68 27.17 -9.11
N VAL A 86 15.60 27.71 -8.54
CA VAL A 86 14.22 27.26 -8.74
C VAL A 86 13.46 28.33 -9.50
N SER A 87 12.74 27.96 -10.56
CA SER A 87 11.85 28.87 -11.30
C SER A 87 10.56 28.15 -11.73
N PRO A 88 9.42 28.84 -11.93
CA PRO A 88 8.21 28.21 -12.43
C PRO A 88 8.42 27.57 -13.81
N LEU A 89 7.78 26.43 -14.05
CA LEU A 89 7.75 25.76 -15.36
C LEU A 89 6.30 25.77 -15.91
N PRO A 90 6.07 26.11 -17.19
CA PRO A 90 4.74 26.01 -17.77
C PRO A 90 4.25 24.54 -17.82
N VAL A 91 3.05 24.28 -17.31
CA VAL A 91 2.41 22.95 -17.39
C VAL A 91 2.16 22.61 -18.86
N THR A 92 2.98 21.74 -19.43
CA THR A 92 2.81 21.24 -20.80
C THR A 92 2.70 19.73 -20.76
N ALA A 93 1.56 19.19 -21.19
CA ALA A 93 1.35 17.75 -21.25
C ALA A 93 2.31 17.11 -22.28
N ALA A 94 2.94 16.02 -21.87
CA ALA A 94 3.83 15.24 -22.73
C ALA A 94 2.99 14.58 -23.84
N ARG A 95 3.41 14.75 -25.09
CA ARG A 95 2.88 14.00 -26.23
C ARG A 95 3.47 12.61 -26.29
N ARG A 96 4.78 12.53 -26.05
CA ARG A 96 5.55 11.29 -26.11
C ARG A 96 6.65 11.28 -25.04
N VAL A 97 6.83 10.12 -24.40
CA VAL A 97 7.94 9.85 -23.48
C VAL A 97 8.54 8.50 -23.83
N VAL A 98 9.84 8.45 -24.04
CA VAL A 98 10.60 7.23 -24.31
C VAL A 98 11.55 6.96 -23.16
N LEU A 99 11.44 5.78 -22.59
CA LEU A 99 12.27 5.33 -21.46
C LEU A 99 13.24 4.25 -21.90
N ALA A 100 14.45 4.29 -21.34
CA ALA A 100 15.39 3.20 -21.32
C ALA A 100 15.49 2.65 -19.90
N GLY A 101 15.70 1.34 -19.79
CA GLY A 101 15.85 0.68 -18.51
C GLY A 101 16.49 -0.68 -18.66
N PRO A 102 16.79 -1.36 -17.54
CA PRO A 102 17.31 -2.71 -17.57
C PRO A 102 16.38 -3.63 -18.37
N ALA A 103 16.93 -4.53 -19.19
CA ALA A 103 16.17 -5.42 -20.06
C ALA A 103 15.14 -6.27 -19.29
N GLN A 104 15.45 -6.61 -18.03
CA GLN A 104 14.55 -7.34 -17.12
C GLN A 104 13.28 -6.54 -16.78
N ILE A 105 13.39 -5.21 -16.66
CA ILE A 105 12.26 -4.32 -16.39
C ILE A 105 11.44 -4.09 -17.65
N ALA A 106 12.11 -3.83 -18.77
CA ALA A 106 11.45 -3.62 -20.06
C ALA A 106 10.68 -4.84 -20.56
N ALA A 107 11.08 -6.06 -20.16
CA ALA A 107 10.39 -7.30 -20.50
C ALA A 107 9.07 -7.50 -19.74
N VAL A 108 8.92 -6.91 -18.54
CA VAL A 108 7.80 -7.20 -17.62
C VAL A 108 6.85 -6.01 -17.48
N VAL A 109 7.33 -4.79 -17.69
CA VAL A 109 6.56 -3.56 -17.52
C VAL A 109 6.02 -3.09 -18.87
N SER A 110 4.70 -3.13 -19.02
CA SER A 110 4.04 -2.65 -20.24
C SER A 110 4.14 -1.12 -20.37
N PRO A 111 4.07 -0.59 -21.59
CA PRO A 111 4.00 0.86 -21.80
C PRO A 111 2.84 1.53 -21.04
N GLU A 112 1.72 0.83 -20.87
CA GLU A 112 0.58 1.28 -20.09
C GLU A 112 0.88 1.32 -18.58
N MET A 113 1.61 0.32 -18.06
CA MET A 113 2.16 0.36 -16.69
C MET A 113 3.11 1.54 -16.51
N LEU A 114 3.98 1.82 -17.49
CA LEU A 114 4.86 3.00 -17.45
C LEU A 114 4.06 4.30 -17.41
N ARG A 115 3.05 4.43 -18.26
CA ARG A 115 2.19 5.63 -18.31
C ARG A 115 1.48 5.86 -16.98
N LEU A 116 0.93 4.81 -16.37
CA LEU A 116 0.27 4.91 -15.06
C LEU A 116 1.28 5.18 -13.93
N ALA A 117 2.49 4.63 -14.01
CA ALA A 117 3.57 4.87 -13.04
C ALA A 117 4.12 6.29 -13.08
N LEU A 118 4.17 6.87 -14.27
CA LEU A 118 4.68 8.23 -14.50
C LEU A 118 3.58 9.29 -14.42
N LEU A 119 2.32 8.90 -14.34
CA LEU A 119 1.18 9.83 -14.35
C LEU A 119 1.34 10.90 -13.26
N GLY A 120 1.22 12.18 -13.66
CA GLY A 120 1.42 13.34 -12.79
C GLY A 120 2.88 13.76 -12.59
N LYS A 121 3.86 12.94 -12.99
CA LYS A 121 5.28 13.34 -12.94
C LYS A 121 5.63 14.29 -14.07
N VAL A 122 6.54 15.21 -13.76
CA VAL A 122 7.27 15.94 -14.79
C VAL A 122 8.53 15.18 -15.12
N VAL A 123 8.73 14.93 -16.41
CA VAL A 123 9.90 14.22 -16.92
C VAL A 123 10.71 15.15 -17.83
N THR A 124 12.03 15.12 -17.71
CA THR A 124 12.96 15.87 -18.56
C THR A 124 13.90 14.90 -19.27
N THR A 125 14.22 15.18 -20.53
CA THR A 125 15.14 14.33 -21.30
C THR A 125 16.50 14.22 -20.60
N GLY A 126 16.97 12.98 -20.42
CA GLY A 126 18.21 12.62 -19.73
C GLY A 126 18.07 12.38 -18.23
N ASP A 127 16.89 12.59 -17.64
CA ASP A 127 16.67 12.34 -16.21
C ASP A 127 16.46 10.87 -15.90
N ASP A 128 16.87 10.47 -14.70
CA ASP A 128 16.50 9.20 -14.11
C ASP A 128 15.16 9.34 -13.38
N VAL A 129 14.22 8.45 -13.68
CA VAL A 129 12.86 8.43 -13.14
C VAL A 129 12.56 7.08 -12.51
N SER A 130 11.85 7.11 -11.38
CA SER A 130 11.37 5.90 -10.72
C SER A 130 9.97 5.52 -11.19
N LEU A 131 9.60 4.25 -11.07
CA LEU A 131 8.26 3.73 -11.33
C LEU A 131 7.30 3.88 -10.14
N LEU A 132 7.71 4.56 -9.07
CA LEU A 132 6.83 4.90 -7.93
C LEU A 132 5.81 5.97 -8.35
N PRO A 133 4.50 5.69 -8.43
CA PRO A 133 3.50 6.68 -8.84
C PRO A 133 3.48 7.92 -7.93
N GLN A 134 2.90 9.05 -8.34
CA GLN A 134 2.71 10.18 -7.41
C GLN A 134 1.41 10.04 -6.61
N ASP A 135 1.47 10.22 -5.29
CA ASP A 135 0.30 10.21 -4.39
C ASP A 135 -0.28 11.62 -4.17
N VAL A 136 0.38 12.65 -4.71
CA VAL A 136 0.00 14.04 -4.53
C VAL A 136 -0.68 14.51 -5.81
N LEU A 137 -2.01 14.59 -5.77
CA LEU A 137 -2.89 15.21 -6.77
C LEU A 137 -3.14 14.40 -8.06
N PRO A 138 -4.03 13.40 -8.00
CA PRO A 138 -5.02 13.34 -9.08
C PRO A 138 -6.47 13.13 -8.59
N ASP A 139 -7.42 13.46 -9.48
CA ASP A 139 -8.87 13.28 -9.32
C ASP A 139 -9.24 11.87 -8.81
N ALA A 140 -10.40 11.78 -8.14
CA ALA A 140 -10.86 10.54 -7.50
C ALA A 140 -10.93 9.31 -8.44
N SER A 141 -11.22 9.53 -9.74
CA SER A 141 -11.27 8.46 -10.75
C SER A 141 -9.88 7.88 -11.09
N VAL A 142 -8.85 8.74 -11.14
CA VAL A 142 -7.47 8.37 -11.49
C VAL A 142 -6.76 7.72 -10.30
N ARG A 143 -7.13 8.09 -9.07
CA ARG A 143 -6.55 7.52 -7.85
C ARG A 143 -6.69 5.99 -7.77
N SER A 144 -7.85 5.47 -8.15
CA SER A 144 -8.12 4.02 -8.17
C SER A 144 -7.21 3.26 -9.15
N LEU A 145 -6.95 3.85 -10.33
CA LEU A 145 -6.09 3.30 -11.37
C LEU A 145 -4.61 3.38 -10.98
N VAL A 146 -4.20 4.48 -10.35
CA VAL A 146 -2.83 4.66 -9.82
C VAL A 146 -2.54 3.70 -8.66
N GLU A 147 -3.50 3.49 -7.76
CA GLU A 147 -3.41 2.48 -6.70
C GLU A 147 -3.35 1.05 -7.25
N ALA A 148 -4.10 0.76 -8.32
CA ALA A 148 -4.02 -0.52 -9.00
C ALA A 148 -2.67 -0.72 -9.72
N ALA A 149 -2.14 0.32 -10.37
CA ALA A 149 -0.82 0.32 -11.00
C ALA A 149 0.30 0.08 -10.00
N ARG A 150 0.25 0.76 -8.84
CA ARG A 150 1.19 0.54 -7.73
C ARG A 150 1.20 -0.92 -7.28
N ARG A 151 0.02 -1.51 -7.08
CA ARG A 151 -0.12 -2.92 -6.67
C ARG A 151 0.48 -3.87 -7.71
N SER A 152 0.24 -3.61 -8.99
CA SER A 152 0.73 -4.48 -10.06
C SER A 152 2.21 -4.38 -10.35
N LEU A 153 2.77 -3.18 -10.34
CA LEU A 153 4.22 -2.99 -10.46
C LEU A 153 4.95 -3.73 -9.32
N SER A 154 4.35 -3.73 -8.12
CA SER A 154 4.82 -4.56 -7.01
C SER A 154 4.68 -6.06 -7.22
N ASN A 155 3.62 -6.52 -7.90
CA ASN A 155 3.37 -7.95 -8.14
C ASN A 155 4.15 -8.51 -9.35
N SER A 156 4.41 -7.68 -10.36
CA SER A 156 4.98 -8.05 -11.65
C SER A 156 6.49 -7.89 -11.66
N VAL A 157 7.00 -6.75 -11.21
CA VAL A 157 8.44 -6.42 -11.21
C VAL A 157 9.09 -6.69 -9.85
N GLY A 158 8.31 -7.17 -8.87
CA GLY A 158 8.75 -7.52 -7.52
C GLY A 158 9.40 -6.35 -6.78
N TYR A 159 10.72 -6.29 -6.80
CA TYR A 159 11.54 -5.37 -6.00
C TYR A 159 12.20 -4.26 -6.79
N ALA A 160 12.16 -4.40 -8.11
CA ALA A 160 12.83 -3.49 -9.00
C ALA A 160 11.94 -2.29 -9.37
N TRP A 161 10.61 -2.30 -9.14
CA TRP A 161 9.76 -1.14 -9.43
C TRP A 161 9.95 0.07 -8.49
N THR A 162 10.44 -0.13 -7.26
CA THR A 162 10.72 0.97 -6.31
C THR A 162 12.15 1.51 -6.42
N SER A 163 13.04 0.73 -7.05
CA SER A 163 14.48 0.95 -7.02
C SER A 163 15.14 1.05 -8.39
N SER A 164 14.51 0.52 -9.45
CA SER A 164 14.99 0.69 -10.82
C SER A 164 14.72 2.12 -11.25
N LEU A 165 15.81 2.77 -11.61
CA LEU A 165 15.77 4.03 -12.31
C LEU A 165 15.69 3.73 -13.79
N LEU A 166 14.73 4.36 -14.46
CA LEU A 166 14.64 4.40 -15.89
C LEU A 166 15.18 5.74 -16.35
N THR A 167 15.91 5.76 -17.46
CA THR A 167 16.40 7.02 -18.02
C THR A 167 15.41 7.48 -19.07
N VAL A 168 14.99 8.74 -19.00
CA VAL A 168 14.17 9.38 -20.02
C VAL A 168 15.07 9.66 -21.22
N VAL A 169 14.99 8.82 -22.24
CA VAL A 169 15.77 8.96 -23.48
C VAL A 169 15.25 10.12 -24.30
N ASP A 170 13.93 10.28 -24.33
CA ASP A 170 13.26 11.32 -25.08
C ASP A 170 11.94 11.73 -24.41
N ALA A 171 11.62 13.01 -24.48
CA ALA A 171 10.39 13.59 -23.97
C ALA A 171 9.97 14.75 -24.87
N GLU A 172 8.74 14.71 -25.38
CA GLU A 172 8.20 15.74 -26.26
C GLU A 172 7.01 16.46 -25.60
N PRO A 173 7.13 17.76 -25.25
CA PRO A 173 8.34 18.59 -25.26
C PRO A 173 9.31 18.25 -24.11
N GLY A 174 10.58 18.68 -24.23
CA GLY A 174 11.73 18.21 -23.43
C GLY A 174 11.66 18.35 -21.90
N SER A 175 10.69 19.06 -21.34
CA SER A 175 10.30 18.95 -19.94
C SER A 175 8.78 19.05 -19.86
N SER A 176 8.11 17.94 -19.56
CA SER A 176 6.67 17.83 -19.72
C SER A 176 6.02 16.91 -18.69
N LEU A 177 4.75 17.18 -18.41
CA LEU A 177 3.91 16.45 -17.47
C LEU A 177 3.32 15.21 -18.14
N VAL A 178 3.47 14.03 -17.55
CA VAL A 178 2.85 12.81 -18.09
C VAL A 178 1.37 12.77 -17.70
N THR A 179 0.51 12.63 -18.70
CA THR A 179 -0.95 12.55 -18.57
C THR A 179 -1.46 11.22 -19.12
N MET A 180 -2.77 10.98 -18.97
CA MET A 180 -3.41 9.79 -19.56
C MET A 180 -3.37 9.80 -21.10
N ASP A 181 -3.17 10.94 -21.75
CA ASP A 181 -3.06 11.02 -23.21
C ASP A 181 -1.60 10.93 -23.72
N THR A 182 -0.63 10.85 -22.81
CA THR A 182 0.80 10.75 -23.17
C THR A 182 1.12 9.38 -23.77
N LEU A 183 1.78 9.37 -24.94
CA LEU A 183 2.35 8.15 -25.51
C LEU A 183 3.63 7.77 -24.77
N VAL A 184 3.60 6.73 -23.95
CA VAL A 184 4.78 6.23 -23.24
C VAL A 184 5.29 4.96 -23.92
N GLY A 185 6.60 4.77 -24.03
CA GLY A 185 7.17 3.57 -24.63
C GLY A 185 8.62 3.32 -24.25
N TRP A 186 9.09 2.13 -24.58
CA TRP A 186 10.49 1.73 -24.40
C TRP A 186 11.34 2.12 -25.62
N GLU A 187 12.62 2.48 -25.43
CA GLU A 187 13.56 2.87 -26.51
C GLU A 187 13.67 1.81 -27.62
N HIS A 188 13.54 0.53 -27.27
CA HIS A 188 13.62 -0.61 -28.19
C HIS A 188 12.43 -1.58 -28.03
N GLY A 189 11.23 -1.06 -27.71
CA GLY A 189 10.07 -1.89 -27.40
C GLY A 189 8.71 -1.29 -27.79
N PRO A 190 7.60 -1.90 -27.34
CA PRO A 190 6.25 -1.40 -27.62
C PRO A 190 6.01 -0.03 -26.96
N ALA A 191 5.00 0.69 -27.45
CA ALA A 191 4.54 1.97 -26.92
C ALA A 191 3.02 1.94 -26.73
N THR A 192 2.48 2.76 -25.82
CA THR A 192 1.04 2.87 -25.59
C THR A 192 0.31 3.33 -26.86
N HIS A 193 -0.90 2.84 -27.10
CA HIS A 193 -1.70 3.29 -28.25
C HIS A 193 -2.40 4.62 -27.96
N GLY A 194 -2.23 5.60 -28.85
CA GLY A 194 -2.80 6.95 -28.71
C GLY A 194 -4.30 7.01 -28.95
N SER A 195 -5.00 7.77 -28.11
CA SER A 195 -6.37 8.25 -28.31
C SER A 195 -6.41 9.33 -29.40
N GLY A 196 -6.47 8.95 -30.68
CA GLY A 196 -6.70 9.92 -31.76
C GLY A 196 -6.68 9.38 -33.18
N GLY A 197 -7.88 9.22 -33.76
CA GLY A 197 -8.17 9.51 -35.17
C GLY A 197 -7.62 8.58 -36.27
N THR A 198 -8.54 7.77 -36.82
CA THR A 198 -8.67 7.39 -38.25
C THR A 198 -7.46 6.82 -39.02
N ALA A 199 -7.70 5.62 -39.55
CA ALA A 199 -7.14 5.00 -40.76
C ALA A 199 -6.18 5.84 -41.64
N GLY A 200 -5.04 5.24 -41.99
CA GLY A 200 -4.29 5.61 -43.19
C GLY A 200 -2.78 5.47 -43.01
N GLY A 201 -2.20 4.42 -43.60
CA GLY A 201 -0.75 4.33 -43.74
C GLY A 201 -0.20 5.47 -44.59
N ALA A 202 0.91 6.06 -44.15
CA ALA A 202 1.82 6.80 -45.01
C ALA A 202 3.21 6.88 -44.34
N ARG A 203 4.18 6.17 -44.92
CA ARG A 203 5.60 6.47 -44.72
C ARG A 203 5.90 7.84 -45.35
N PRO A 204 6.64 8.75 -44.70
CA PRO A 204 7.21 9.88 -45.41
C PRO A 204 8.44 9.40 -46.16
N GLY A 205 8.29 9.27 -47.49
CA GLY A 205 9.41 9.09 -48.40
C GLY A 205 10.22 10.37 -48.53
N ALA A 206 11.54 10.23 -48.50
CA ALA A 206 12.46 11.26 -48.97
C ALA A 206 12.35 11.39 -50.49
N SER A 207 12.12 12.60 -50.94
CA SER A 207 12.07 13.04 -52.33
C SER A 207 13.45 13.00 -53.01
N GLY A 208 13.47 12.52 -54.26
CA GLY A 208 14.53 12.78 -55.24
C GLY A 208 14.23 12.08 -56.57
N PRO A 209 14.30 12.74 -57.73
CA PRO A 209 13.28 12.59 -58.78
C PRO A 209 13.72 11.75 -59.98
N ALA A 210 12.73 11.22 -60.73
CA ALA A 210 12.50 11.53 -62.15
C ALA A 210 11.74 10.40 -62.87
N GLY A 211 10.78 10.80 -63.72
CA GLY A 211 10.59 10.13 -65.00
C GLY A 211 9.43 9.15 -65.11
N LEU A 212 8.21 9.70 -65.20
CA LEU A 212 7.25 9.49 -66.30
C LEU A 212 7.08 8.07 -66.88
N GLY A 213 5.83 7.57 -66.86
CA GLY A 213 5.33 6.78 -67.98
C GLY A 213 4.35 5.66 -67.63
N ARG A 214 3.06 5.97 -67.69
CA ARG A 214 1.92 5.05 -67.78
C ARG A 214 2.17 3.90 -68.79
N ALA A 215 1.68 2.70 -68.47
CA ALA A 215 0.42 2.17 -68.99
C ALA A 215 0.37 0.63 -68.80
N GLU A 216 -0.72 0.14 -68.25
CA GLU A 216 -1.11 -1.27 -68.33
C GLU A 216 -1.38 -1.66 -69.78
N PHE A 217 -1.04 -2.89 -70.17
CA PHE A 217 -1.92 -3.84 -70.86
C PHE A 217 -1.19 -5.15 -71.18
N GLY A 218 -1.89 -6.27 -70.97
CA GLY A 218 -1.98 -7.31 -72.00
C GLY A 218 -1.04 -8.52 -71.91
N ALA A 219 -1.62 -9.62 -71.45
CA ALA A 219 -1.57 -10.94 -72.06
C ALA A 219 -0.22 -11.65 -72.29
N GLY A 220 -0.11 -12.82 -71.64
CA GLY A 220 -0.19 -14.05 -72.42
C GLY A 220 1.09 -14.86 -72.59
N SER A 221 0.91 -16.15 -72.32
CA SER A 221 1.67 -17.28 -72.87
C SER A 221 3.05 -17.57 -72.24
N GLY A 222 3.08 -18.67 -71.49
CA GLY A 222 3.50 -19.88 -72.18
C GLY A 222 4.79 -20.52 -71.71
N ASN A 223 4.61 -21.60 -70.94
CA ASN A 223 5.32 -22.87 -71.03
C ASN A 223 6.81 -22.94 -70.69
N GLY A 224 7.12 -23.91 -69.82
CA GLY A 224 8.35 -24.69 -69.99
C GLY A 224 8.87 -25.40 -68.75
N GLY A 225 8.22 -26.48 -68.35
CA GLY A 225 8.90 -27.73 -67.93
C GLY A 225 9.66 -27.75 -66.60
N GLY A 226 9.14 -28.52 -65.64
CA GLY A 226 9.95 -29.11 -64.55
C GLY A 226 10.89 -30.22 -65.06
N PRO A 227 11.30 -31.23 -64.25
CA PRO A 227 11.07 -31.39 -62.81
C PRO A 227 12.31 -31.88 -61.99
N ARG A 228 12.15 -31.85 -60.66
CA ARG A 228 12.53 -32.86 -59.63
C ARG A 228 13.94 -33.48 -59.59
N ALA A 229 14.51 -33.44 -58.37
CA ALA A 229 14.85 -34.59 -57.49
C ALA A 229 16.29 -34.60 -56.95
N GLY A 230 16.39 -34.57 -55.61
CA GLY A 230 16.88 -35.74 -54.87
C GLY A 230 18.37 -35.85 -54.53
N GLY A 231 18.69 -35.48 -53.29
CA GLY A 231 19.41 -36.37 -52.36
C GLY A 231 20.90 -36.09 -52.10
N PRO A 232 21.40 -36.39 -50.89
CA PRO A 232 22.57 -35.74 -50.28
C PRO A 232 23.75 -36.70 -49.99
N THR A 233 24.76 -36.16 -49.28
CA THR A 233 25.88 -36.81 -48.56
C THR A 233 27.09 -37.19 -49.44
N ASP A 234 28.35 -37.00 -49.07
CA ASP A 234 29.08 -36.50 -47.89
C ASP A 234 30.53 -36.26 -48.38
N VAL A 235 31.29 -35.32 -47.82
CA VAL A 235 32.75 -35.41 -47.50
C VAL A 235 33.16 -34.10 -46.82
N THR A 236 33.59 -34.25 -45.57
CA THR A 236 34.17 -33.24 -44.68
C THR A 236 35.66 -33.02 -44.94
N ALA A 237 36.13 -31.77 -44.82
CA ALA A 237 37.53 -31.42 -44.51
C ALA A 237 37.57 -30.09 -43.71
N PRO A 238 38.57 -29.87 -42.83
CA PRO A 238 38.37 -29.16 -41.57
C PRO A 238 39.03 -27.77 -41.48
N GLY A 239 38.35 -26.87 -40.76
CA GLY A 239 38.91 -26.12 -39.63
C GLY A 239 39.66 -24.80 -39.89
N ARG A 240 38.96 -23.66 -39.67
CA ARG A 240 39.33 -22.55 -38.75
C ARG A 240 38.22 -21.46 -38.71
N PRO A 241 38.18 -20.64 -37.65
CA PRO A 241 37.15 -20.68 -36.60
C PRO A 241 35.93 -19.78 -36.86
N GLY A 242 34.81 -20.21 -36.27
CA GLY A 242 33.45 -19.73 -36.53
C GLY A 242 33.20 -18.26 -36.26
N ALA A 243 32.49 -17.67 -37.22
CA ALA A 243 31.63 -16.53 -37.05
C ALA A 243 30.59 -16.81 -35.94
N ARG A 244 30.33 -15.78 -35.15
CA ARG A 244 29.34 -15.77 -34.08
C ARG A 244 27.97 -16.18 -34.64
N GLU A 245 27.40 -17.21 -34.04
CA GLU A 245 26.02 -17.64 -34.23
C GLU A 245 25.07 -16.51 -33.79
N ASP A 246 24.13 -16.18 -34.68
CA ASP A 246 22.86 -15.57 -34.30
C ASP A 246 22.17 -16.50 -33.29
N GLY A 247 22.03 -16.05 -32.05
CA GLY A 247 21.50 -16.87 -30.98
C GLY A 247 21.27 -16.08 -29.70
N GLY A 248 20.27 -15.21 -29.72
CA GLY A 248 19.80 -14.46 -28.55
C GLY A 248 18.30 -14.58 -28.37
N ARG A 249 17.75 -15.80 -28.32
CA ARG A 249 16.46 -15.99 -27.64
C ARG A 249 16.71 -15.66 -26.18
N ALA A 250 16.14 -14.54 -25.72
CA ALA A 250 16.12 -14.17 -24.32
C ALA A 250 15.68 -15.38 -23.48
N GLU A 251 16.57 -15.87 -22.62
CA GLU A 251 16.24 -16.87 -21.62
C GLU A 251 15.09 -16.30 -20.77
N ALA A 252 13.92 -16.94 -20.88
CA ALA A 252 12.78 -16.61 -20.05
C ALA A 252 13.18 -16.77 -18.59
N GLU A 253 13.02 -15.71 -17.79
CA GLU A 253 13.27 -15.72 -16.35
C GLU A 253 12.58 -16.95 -15.73
N ALA A 254 13.37 -17.81 -15.08
CA ALA A 254 12.88 -19.08 -14.55
C ALA A 254 11.79 -18.82 -13.51
N ALA A 255 10.62 -19.46 -13.68
CA ALA A 255 9.56 -19.39 -12.68
C ALA A 255 10.09 -19.87 -11.32
N PRO A 256 9.73 -19.19 -10.22
CA PRO A 256 10.18 -19.62 -8.90
C PRO A 256 9.70 -21.04 -8.62
N SER A 257 10.51 -21.84 -7.94
CA SER A 257 10.09 -23.15 -7.46
C SER A 257 9.09 -23.00 -6.29
N VAL A 258 8.25 -24.01 -6.07
CA VAL A 258 7.33 -24.01 -4.92
C VAL A 258 8.10 -23.95 -3.59
N ASP A 259 9.33 -24.46 -3.55
CA ASP A 259 10.22 -24.37 -2.38
C ASP A 259 10.72 -22.95 -2.08
N GLU A 260 10.69 -22.05 -3.07
CA GLU A 260 11.01 -20.63 -2.93
C GLU A 260 9.80 -19.79 -2.48
N LEU A 261 8.65 -20.43 -2.22
CA LEU A 261 7.41 -19.80 -1.76
C LEU A 261 7.02 -20.29 -0.35
N PRO A 262 7.80 -19.94 0.69
CA PRO A 262 7.51 -20.36 2.06
C PRO A 262 6.12 -19.91 2.50
N GLY A 263 5.40 -20.84 3.16
CA GLY A 263 4.02 -20.67 3.63
C GLY A 263 2.91 -20.87 2.62
N LEU A 264 3.23 -21.08 1.34
CA LEU A 264 2.23 -21.31 0.30
C LEU A 264 2.16 -22.76 -0.17
N ARG A 265 2.84 -23.70 0.52
CA ARG A 265 2.90 -25.12 0.13
C ARG A 265 1.53 -25.77 0.03
N ALA A 266 0.66 -25.57 1.03
CA ALA A 266 -0.68 -26.15 1.01
C ALA A 266 -1.54 -25.60 -0.16
N GLN A 267 -1.45 -24.29 -0.41
CA GLN A 267 -2.12 -23.65 -1.55
C GLN A 267 -1.54 -24.11 -2.89
N ALA A 268 -0.22 -24.33 -2.94
CA ALA A 268 0.47 -24.85 -4.11
C ALA A 268 0.08 -26.29 -4.42
N GLU A 269 0.01 -27.15 -3.41
CA GLU A 269 -0.47 -28.54 -3.52
C GLU A 269 -1.90 -28.56 -4.06
N GLN A 270 -2.82 -27.78 -3.45
CA GLN A 270 -4.20 -27.69 -3.91
C GLN A 270 -4.30 -27.23 -5.37
N LEU A 271 -3.55 -26.20 -5.76
CA LEU A 271 -3.56 -25.71 -7.14
C LEU A 271 -2.91 -26.71 -8.10
N THR A 272 -1.86 -27.42 -7.66
CA THR A 272 -1.14 -28.42 -8.45
C THR A 272 -2.07 -29.59 -8.76
N GLU A 273 -2.74 -30.15 -7.75
CA GLU A 273 -3.71 -31.24 -7.94
C GLU A 273 -4.81 -30.87 -8.93
N LEU A 274 -5.34 -29.65 -8.82
CA LEU A 274 -6.38 -29.15 -9.73
C LEU A 274 -5.89 -29.02 -11.18
N LEU A 275 -4.73 -28.40 -11.39
CA LEU A 275 -4.18 -28.21 -12.73
C LEU A 275 -3.69 -29.53 -13.34
N ASP A 276 -3.08 -30.40 -12.55
CA ASP A 276 -2.60 -31.72 -13.00
C ASP A 276 -3.77 -32.62 -13.42
N LEU A 277 -4.80 -32.71 -12.58
CA LEU A 277 -6.05 -33.42 -12.89
C LEU A 277 -6.72 -32.86 -14.16
N GLY A 278 -6.72 -31.54 -14.30
CA GLY A 278 -7.33 -30.83 -15.41
C GLY A 278 -6.56 -30.90 -16.72
N PHE A 279 -5.23 -31.00 -16.71
CA PHE A 279 -4.41 -31.02 -17.92
C PHE A 279 -4.03 -32.44 -18.36
N HIS A 280 -3.65 -33.30 -17.40
CA HIS A 280 -3.03 -34.59 -17.70
C HIS A 280 -3.96 -35.79 -17.50
N HIS A 281 -5.07 -35.61 -16.76
CA HIS A 281 -5.97 -36.71 -16.39
C HIS A 281 -7.43 -36.54 -16.86
N ARG A 282 -7.67 -35.76 -17.93
CA ARG A 282 -9.03 -35.53 -18.49
C ARG A 282 -9.78 -36.80 -18.85
N GLU A 283 -9.08 -37.83 -19.35
CA GLU A 283 -9.72 -39.10 -19.70
C GLU A 283 -10.34 -39.80 -18.50
N VAL A 284 -9.73 -39.69 -17.32
CA VAL A 284 -10.25 -40.27 -16.08
C VAL A 284 -11.54 -39.58 -15.66
N LEU A 285 -11.57 -38.24 -15.73
CA LEU A 285 -12.76 -37.44 -15.48
C LEU A 285 -13.90 -37.81 -16.45
N GLY A 286 -13.57 -37.93 -17.74
CA GLY A 286 -14.52 -38.33 -18.77
C GLY A 286 -15.14 -39.71 -18.53
N ARG A 287 -14.35 -40.69 -18.05
CA ARG A 287 -14.86 -42.03 -17.68
C ARG A 287 -15.82 -41.99 -16.48
N LEU A 288 -15.67 -41.01 -15.60
CA LEU A 288 -16.56 -40.79 -14.45
C LEU A 288 -17.77 -39.90 -14.80
N GLY A 289 -17.90 -39.46 -16.05
CA GLY A 289 -18.99 -38.59 -16.50
C GLY A 289 -18.92 -37.18 -15.92
N THR A 290 -17.73 -36.74 -15.49
CA THR A 290 -17.50 -35.43 -14.86
C THR A 290 -16.44 -34.64 -15.61
N ALA A 291 -16.42 -33.32 -15.40
CA ALA A 291 -15.38 -32.43 -15.90
C ALA A 291 -14.94 -31.49 -14.77
N VAL A 292 -13.66 -31.14 -14.75
CA VAL A 292 -13.13 -30.13 -13.82
C VAL A 292 -13.08 -28.81 -14.56
N SER A 293 -13.82 -27.81 -14.08
CA SER A 293 -13.66 -26.44 -14.53
C SER A 293 -12.36 -25.89 -13.95
N LEU A 294 -11.45 -25.44 -14.81
CA LEU A 294 -10.14 -24.91 -14.42
C LEU A 294 -10.17 -23.40 -14.16
N GLY A 295 -11.32 -22.90 -13.66
CA GLY A 295 -11.51 -21.52 -13.25
C GLY A 295 -11.24 -21.36 -11.77
N VAL A 296 -10.12 -20.71 -11.43
CA VAL A 296 -9.66 -20.55 -10.05
C VAL A 296 -9.54 -19.07 -9.69
N LEU A 297 -10.09 -18.68 -8.54
CA LEU A 297 -9.85 -17.39 -7.91
C LEU A 297 -8.87 -17.56 -6.74
N VAL A 298 -7.69 -16.97 -6.85
CA VAL A 298 -6.72 -16.86 -5.75
C VAL A 298 -6.93 -15.51 -5.05
N ALA A 299 -7.44 -15.54 -3.84
CA ALA A 299 -7.73 -14.35 -3.03
C ALA A 299 -6.77 -14.25 -1.86
N GLY A 300 -6.40 -13.03 -1.49
CA GLY A 300 -5.54 -12.79 -0.33
C GLY A 300 -4.88 -11.41 -0.40
N PRO A 301 -4.18 -10.98 0.65
CA PRO A 301 -3.58 -9.65 0.75
C PRO A 301 -2.71 -9.30 -0.47
N ALA A 302 -2.66 -8.01 -0.83
CA ALA A 302 -1.72 -7.54 -1.86
C ALA A 302 -0.27 -7.87 -1.45
N GLY A 303 0.60 -8.21 -2.41
CA GLY A 303 2.01 -8.53 -2.12
C GLY A 303 2.28 -9.87 -1.40
N SER A 304 1.25 -10.71 -1.19
CA SER A 304 1.39 -12.05 -0.57
C SER A 304 1.97 -13.13 -1.50
N GLY A 305 2.26 -12.81 -2.77
CA GLY A 305 2.86 -13.76 -3.71
C GLY A 305 1.88 -14.60 -4.54
N LYS A 306 0.58 -14.23 -4.59
CA LYS A 306 -0.46 -14.95 -5.38
C LYS A 306 -0.05 -15.24 -6.83
N ALA A 307 0.48 -14.25 -7.55
CA ALA A 307 0.92 -14.45 -8.94
C ALA A 307 2.16 -15.35 -9.04
N ALA A 308 3.07 -15.27 -8.06
CA ALA A 308 4.24 -16.14 -7.99
C ALA A 308 3.85 -17.60 -7.71
N LEU A 309 2.87 -17.83 -6.83
CA LEU A 309 2.26 -19.14 -6.60
C LEU A 309 1.73 -19.77 -7.89
N VAL A 310 0.95 -19.02 -8.67
CA VAL A 310 0.40 -19.52 -9.93
C VAL A 310 1.50 -19.86 -10.93
N ARG A 311 2.54 -19.02 -11.04
CA ARG A 311 3.68 -19.27 -11.93
C ARG A 311 4.48 -20.50 -11.53
N ALA A 312 4.75 -20.67 -10.23
CA ALA A 312 5.48 -21.82 -9.70
C ALA A 312 4.74 -23.13 -9.98
N VAL A 313 3.44 -23.17 -9.68
CA VAL A 313 2.60 -24.35 -9.91
C VAL A 313 2.43 -24.64 -11.40
N ALA A 314 2.22 -23.62 -12.23
CA ALA A 314 2.13 -23.79 -13.67
C ALA A 314 3.41 -24.40 -14.26
N ALA A 315 4.58 -23.95 -13.80
CA ALA A 315 5.86 -24.53 -14.19
C ALA A 315 6.00 -26.00 -13.76
N GLN A 316 5.55 -26.33 -12.54
CA GLN A 316 5.57 -27.71 -12.01
C GLN A 316 4.70 -28.68 -12.83
N VAL A 317 3.54 -28.23 -13.31
CA VAL A 317 2.65 -29.06 -14.16
C VAL A 317 2.96 -28.96 -15.66
N GLY A 318 4.03 -28.25 -16.04
CA GLY A 318 4.44 -28.08 -17.43
C GLY A 318 3.52 -27.18 -18.27
N ALA A 319 2.75 -26.29 -17.64
CA ALA A 319 1.84 -25.37 -18.30
C ALA A 319 2.49 -24.01 -18.58
N ARG A 320 2.19 -23.45 -19.76
CA ARG A 320 2.59 -22.07 -20.11
C ARG A 320 1.70 -21.06 -19.39
N VAL A 321 2.27 -19.99 -18.88
CA VAL A 321 1.50 -18.89 -18.29
C VAL A 321 1.37 -17.73 -19.28
N CYS A 322 0.15 -17.30 -19.54
CA CYS A 322 -0.18 -16.12 -20.33
C CYS A 322 -0.70 -15.03 -19.38
N PRO A 323 0.15 -14.09 -18.95
CA PRO A 323 -0.25 -13.06 -18.00
C PRO A 323 -1.11 -11.99 -18.69
N LEU A 324 -2.16 -11.57 -17.98
CA LEU A 324 -2.98 -10.42 -18.32
C LEU A 324 -3.19 -9.58 -17.06
N TRP A 325 -2.99 -8.27 -17.19
CA TRP A 325 -3.18 -7.36 -16.08
C TRP A 325 -4.51 -6.61 -16.20
N ALA A 326 -5.43 -6.85 -15.27
CA ALA A 326 -6.81 -6.37 -15.37
C ALA A 326 -6.92 -4.83 -15.36
N PRO A 327 -6.23 -4.07 -14.48
CA PRO A 327 -6.22 -2.60 -14.53
C PRO A 327 -5.73 -1.99 -15.85
N GLU A 328 -4.76 -2.60 -16.54
CA GLU A 328 -4.34 -2.14 -17.87
C GLU A 328 -5.50 -2.22 -18.85
N VAL A 329 -6.20 -3.34 -18.86
CA VAL A 329 -7.36 -3.55 -19.72
C VAL A 329 -8.52 -2.63 -19.32
N ALA A 330 -8.73 -2.40 -18.03
CA ALA A 330 -9.78 -1.51 -17.51
C ALA A 330 -9.53 -0.03 -17.83
N ALA A 331 -8.26 0.38 -18.00
CA ALA A 331 -7.88 1.74 -18.39
C ALA A 331 -8.10 2.03 -19.89
N LEU A 332 -8.42 1.00 -20.70
CA LEU A 332 -8.70 1.15 -22.12
C LEU A 332 -10.16 1.57 -22.36
N THR A 333 -10.45 2.02 -23.59
CA THR A 333 -11.84 2.16 -24.02
C THR A 333 -12.53 0.79 -24.03
N ASN A 334 -13.86 0.75 -23.85
CA ASN A 334 -14.61 -0.51 -23.79
C ASN A 334 -14.31 -1.46 -24.97
N GLN A 335 -14.13 -0.91 -26.18
CA GLN A 335 -13.81 -1.68 -27.38
C GLN A 335 -12.38 -2.22 -27.35
N ALA A 336 -11.38 -1.38 -27.04
CA ALA A 336 -9.99 -1.81 -26.96
C ALA A 336 -9.76 -2.81 -25.82
N ALA A 337 -10.45 -2.63 -24.69
CA ALA A 337 -10.48 -3.59 -23.59
C ALA A 337 -11.02 -4.95 -24.05
N ALA A 338 -12.16 -4.96 -24.74
CA ALA A 338 -12.77 -6.18 -25.29
C ALA A 338 -11.84 -6.90 -26.27
N ASP A 339 -11.19 -6.16 -27.17
CA ASP A 339 -10.29 -6.73 -28.16
C ASP A 339 -9.02 -7.30 -27.50
N ARG A 340 -8.45 -6.61 -26.51
CA ARG A 340 -7.32 -7.10 -25.72
C ARG A 340 -7.64 -8.37 -24.95
N LEU A 341 -8.83 -8.47 -24.36
CA LEU A 341 -9.31 -9.68 -23.66
C LEU A 341 -9.39 -10.89 -24.59
N ARG A 342 -10.00 -10.71 -25.76
CA ARG A 342 -10.12 -11.80 -26.76
C ARG A 342 -8.76 -12.20 -27.32
N ALA A 343 -7.88 -11.23 -27.58
CA ALA A 343 -6.52 -11.48 -28.05
C ALA A 343 -5.74 -12.32 -27.03
N ALA A 344 -5.79 -11.96 -25.75
CA ALA A 344 -5.10 -12.70 -24.68
C ALA A 344 -5.57 -14.16 -24.58
N ALA A 345 -6.88 -14.41 -24.68
CA ALA A 345 -7.42 -15.77 -24.68
C ALA A 345 -6.98 -16.57 -25.91
N THR A 346 -6.95 -15.92 -27.08
CA THR A 346 -6.50 -16.55 -28.33
C THR A 346 -5.02 -16.89 -28.29
N GLU A 347 -4.17 -15.98 -27.81
CA GLU A 347 -2.73 -16.18 -27.61
C GLU A 347 -2.45 -17.35 -26.64
N ALA A 348 -3.24 -17.47 -25.58
CA ALA A 348 -3.13 -18.57 -24.64
C ALA A 348 -3.46 -19.92 -25.29
N GLN A 349 -4.44 -19.94 -26.19
CA GLN A 349 -4.88 -21.13 -26.94
C GLN A 349 -3.98 -21.51 -28.12
N ALA A 350 -3.19 -20.58 -28.67
CA ALA A 350 -2.43 -20.78 -29.91
C ALA A 350 -1.28 -21.82 -29.81
N GLY A 351 -1.00 -22.38 -28.63
CA GLY A 351 0.06 -23.36 -28.41
C GLY A 351 -0.46 -24.81 -28.29
N THR A 352 0.41 -25.79 -28.54
CA THR A 352 0.08 -27.23 -28.54
C THR A 352 0.14 -27.92 -27.16
N GLY A 353 0.20 -27.15 -26.07
CA GLY A 353 0.36 -27.67 -24.71
C GLY A 353 -0.49 -26.93 -23.67
N PRO A 354 -0.53 -27.43 -22.42
CA PRO A 354 -1.35 -26.85 -21.36
C PRO A 354 -0.96 -25.39 -21.12
N ALA A 355 -1.98 -24.56 -20.90
CA ALA A 355 -1.80 -23.12 -20.71
C ALA A 355 -2.76 -22.57 -19.64
N VAL A 356 -2.26 -21.57 -18.93
CA VAL A 356 -2.95 -20.85 -17.87
C VAL A 356 -3.05 -19.38 -18.29
N LEU A 357 -4.27 -18.87 -18.46
CA LEU A 357 -4.51 -17.43 -18.53
C LEU A 357 -4.54 -16.88 -17.10
N LEU A 358 -3.49 -16.16 -16.72
CA LEU A 358 -3.35 -15.56 -15.40
C LEU A 358 -3.83 -14.11 -15.44
N VAL A 359 -4.99 -13.81 -14.86
CA VAL A 359 -5.55 -12.47 -14.78
C VAL A 359 -5.29 -11.87 -13.40
N THR A 360 -4.48 -10.82 -13.32
CA THR A 360 -4.07 -10.20 -12.04
C THR A 360 -4.90 -8.96 -11.70
N ASP A 361 -5.23 -8.79 -10.41
CA ASP A 361 -6.09 -7.72 -9.87
C ASP A 361 -7.47 -7.62 -10.55
N VAL A 362 -8.14 -8.77 -10.69
CA VAL A 362 -9.36 -8.95 -11.49
C VAL A 362 -10.53 -8.02 -11.09
N GLU A 363 -10.55 -7.50 -9.86
CA GLU A 363 -11.55 -6.53 -9.40
C GLU A 363 -11.60 -5.25 -10.25
N ALA A 364 -10.52 -4.91 -10.97
CA ALA A 364 -10.51 -3.77 -11.89
C ALA A 364 -11.35 -3.99 -13.16
N LEU A 365 -11.46 -5.24 -13.63
CA LEU A 365 -12.25 -5.59 -14.81
C LEU A 365 -13.71 -5.91 -14.51
N ALA A 366 -13.97 -6.38 -13.30
CA ALA A 366 -15.29 -6.80 -12.86
C ALA A 366 -15.54 -6.34 -11.41
N PRO A 367 -15.67 -5.02 -11.18
CA PRO A 367 -15.96 -4.50 -9.86
C PRO A 367 -17.38 -4.86 -9.43
N ALA A 368 -17.61 -5.01 -8.12
CA ALA A 368 -18.92 -5.36 -7.55
C ALA A 368 -20.01 -4.31 -7.83
N ASP A 369 -19.64 -3.02 -7.85
CA ASP A 369 -20.58 -1.90 -7.89
C ASP A 369 -20.88 -1.38 -9.31
N GLU A 370 -20.03 -1.69 -10.28
CA GLU A 370 -20.15 -1.23 -11.68
C GLU A 370 -19.95 -2.40 -12.67
N SER A 371 -21.01 -3.16 -12.92
CA SER A 371 -21.01 -4.16 -14.00
C SER A 371 -21.07 -3.50 -15.39
N GLY A 372 -19.97 -2.87 -15.80
CA GLY A 372 -19.82 -2.22 -17.10
C GLY A 372 -19.77 -3.22 -18.28
N PRO A 373 -19.80 -2.73 -19.53
CA PRO A 373 -19.70 -3.57 -20.73
C PRO A 373 -18.46 -4.46 -20.76
N VAL A 374 -17.33 -3.96 -20.24
CA VAL A 374 -16.06 -4.71 -20.15
C VAL A 374 -16.18 -5.92 -19.23
N ALA A 375 -16.85 -5.79 -18.08
CA ALA A 375 -17.07 -6.91 -17.16
C ALA A 375 -17.87 -8.03 -17.83
N THR A 376 -18.86 -7.67 -18.65
CA THR A 376 -19.67 -8.64 -19.41
C THR A 376 -18.83 -9.38 -20.46
N VAL A 377 -18.01 -8.65 -21.23
CA VAL A 377 -17.09 -9.26 -22.20
C VAL A 377 -16.08 -10.15 -21.49
N PHE A 378 -15.54 -9.71 -20.35
CA PHE A 378 -14.60 -10.50 -19.55
C PHE A 378 -15.21 -11.83 -19.13
N ARG A 379 -16.42 -11.84 -18.56
CA ARG A 379 -17.13 -13.09 -18.20
C ARG A 379 -17.30 -14.02 -19.40
N GLN A 380 -17.67 -13.47 -20.56
CA GLN A 380 -17.82 -14.26 -21.79
C GLN A 380 -16.48 -14.89 -22.22
N VAL A 381 -15.40 -14.12 -22.23
CA VAL A 381 -14.05 -14.59 -22.60
C VAL A 381 -13.57 -15.67 -21.63
N VAL A 382 -13.79 -15.52 -20.32
CA VAL A 382 -13.44 -16.54 -19.33
C VAL A 382 -14.22 -17.84 -19.57
N ALA A 383 -15.54 -17.76 -19.78
CA ALA A 383 -16.37 -18.94 -20.05
C ALA A 383 -16.00 -19.65 -21.37
N GLU A 384 -15.62 -18.89 -22.41
CA GLU A 384 -15.14 -19.44 -23.69
C GLU A 384 -13.77 -20.10 -23.53
N ALA A 385 -12.84 -19.47 -22.80
CA ALA A 385 -11.53 -20.03 -22.52
C ALA A 385 -11.60 -21.35 -21.74
N LEU A 386 -12.41 -21.40 -20.69
CA LEU A 386 -12.63 -22.61 -19.89
C LEU A 386 -13.21 -23.75 -20.72
N ARG A 387 -14.22 -23.47 -21.57
CA ARG A 387 -14.81 -24.46 -22.49
C ARG A 387 -13.82 -24.96 -23.53
N ALA A 388 -12.88 -24.13 -23.97
CA ALA A 388 -11.80 -24.52 -24.86
C ALA A 388 -10.71 -25.35 -24.15
N GLY A 389 -10.84 -25.59 -22.84
CA GLY A 389 -9.89 -26.37 -22.06
C GLY A 389 -8.65 -25.59 -21.61
N LEU A 390 -8.69 -24.27 -21.62
CA LEU A 390 -7.69 -23.42 -20.98
C LEU A 390 -7.95 -23.35 -19.47
N ALA A 391 -6.90 -23.28 -18.64
CA ALA A 391 -7.09 -22.90 -17.25
C ALA A 391 -7.14 -21.37 -17.14
N VAL A 392 -8.07 -20.84 -16.35
CA VAL A 392 -8.15 -19.39 -16.07
C VAL A 392 -7.97 -19.19 -14.58
N VAL A 393 -6.87 -18.53 -14.22
CA VAL A 393 -6.57 -18.22 -12.81
C VAL A 393 -6.61 -16.72 -12.61
N CYS A 394 -7.55 -16.26 -11.81
CA CYS A 394 -7.68 -14.85 -11.46
C CYS A 394 -7.11 -14.61 -10.05
N THR A 395 -6.36 -13.53 -9.85
CA THR A 395 -5.92 -13.13 -8.51
C THR A 395 -6.62 -11.84 -8.08
N THR A 396 -7.00 -11.75 -6.80
CA THR A 396 -7.56 -10.51 -6.23
C THR A 396 -7.00 -10.21 -4.85
N GLY A 397 -6.77 -8.92 -4.57
CA GLY A 397 -6.48 -8.41 -3.23
C GLY A 397 -7.72 -8.18 -2.37
N ARG A 398 -8.89 -8.07 -3.03
CA ARG A 398 -10.14 -7.57 -2.47
C ARG A 398 -11.30 -8.41 -2.99
N PRO A 399 -11.46 -9.65 -2.50
CA PRO A 399 -12.53 -10.54 -2.95
C PRO A 399 -13.93 -9.93 -2.77
N GLU A 400 -14.10 -8.97 -1.86
CA GLU A 400 -15.33 -8.22 -1.63
C GLU A 400 -15.64 -7.18 -2.73
N ALA A 401 -14.61 -6.67 -3.42
CA ALA A 401 -14.76 -5.69 -4.48
C ALA A 401 -15.04 -6.34 -5.85
N LEU A 402 -15.15 -7.67 -5.90
CA LEU A 402 -15.32 -8.44 -7.12
C LEU A 402 -16.80 -8.72 -7.40
N ASP A 403 -17.21 -8.62 -8.67
CA ASP A 403 -18.53 -9.04 -9.15
C ASP A 403 -18.86 -10.47 -8.68
N PRO A 404 -19.92 -10.67 -7.86
CA PRO A 404 -20.33 -11.98 -7.39
C PRO A 404 -20.62 -12.98 -8.52
N ALA A 405 -21.04 -12.51 -9.69
CA ALA A 405 -21.33 -13.36 -10.85
C ALA A 405 -20.10 -14.13 -11.34
N LEU A 406 -18.87 -13.65 -11.07
CA LEU A 406 -17.64 -14.37 -11.43
C LEU A 406 -17.43 -15.67 -10.66
N SER A 407 -18.09 -15.83 -9.50
CA SER A 407 -18.00 -17.06 -8.69
C SER A 407 -18.97 -18.15 -9.18
N GLY A 408 -19.59 -17.98 -10.35
CA GLY A 408 -20.49 -18.96 -10.94
C GLY A 408 -19.79 -20.28 -11.32
N PRO A 409 -20.54 -21.39 -11.45
CA PRO A 409 -20.00 -22.73 -11.71
C PRO A 409 -19.22 -22.83 -13.03
N ASP A 410 -19.61 -22.04 -14.04
CA ASP A 410 -18.98 -22.00 -15.37
C ASP A 410 -17.83 -20.98 -15.49
N LEU A 411 -17.48 -20.31 -14.38
CA LEU A 411 -16.44 -19.29 -14.29
C LEU A 411 -15.43 -19.68 -13.20
N LEU A 412 -15.23 -18.83 -12.19
CA LEU A 412 -14.24 -19.02 -11.13
C LEU A 412 -14.84 -19.80 -9.95
N SER A 413 -15.20 -21.06 -10.21
CA SER A 413 -15.88 -21.92 -9.23
C SER A 413 -14.99 -22.35 -8.05
N LEU A 414 -13.67 -22.35 -8.24
CA LEU A 414 -12.71 -22.79 -7.22
C LEU A 414 -12.04 -21.57 -6.57
N ARG A 415 -11.90 -21.61 -5.24
CA ARG A 415 -11.28 -20.53 -4.46
C ARG A 415 -10.09 -21.03 -3.65
N ILE A 416 -8.97 -20.34 -3.76
CA ILE A 416 -7.78 -20.55 -2.96
C ILE A 416 -7.52 -19.28 -2.16
N SER A 417 -7.46 -19.40 -0.83
CA SER A 417 -7.18 -18.28 0.06
C SER A 417 -5.72 -18.30 0.50
N VAL A 418 -5.05 -17.16 0.32
CA VAL A 418 -3.70 -16.88 0.81
C VAL A 418 -3.83 -15.99 2.05
N PRO A 419 -3.57 -16.50 3.26
CA PRO A 419 -3.68 -15.73 4.49
C PRO A 419 -2.52 -14.73 4.65
N LEU A 420 -2.66 -13.80 5.60
CA LEU A 420 -1.50 -13.01 6.04
C LEU A 420 -0.50 -13.91 6.78
N PRO A 421 0.80 -13.67 6.61
CA PRO A 421 1.80 -14.50 7.25
C PRO A 421 1.90 -14.17 8.74
N ASP A 422 1.86 -15.20 9.59
CA ASP A 422 2.15 -15.09 11.01
C ASP A 422 3.67 -14.91 11.28
N ALA A 423 4.07 -14.74 12.53
CA ALA A 423 5.48 -14.52 12.86
C ALA A 423 6.39 -15.70 12.45
N ALA A 424 5.91 -16.94 12.57
CA ALA A 424 6.68 -18.13 12.20
C ALA A 424 6.88 -18.20 10.67
N LEU A 425 5.85 -17.86 9.92
CA LEU A 425 5.92 -17.79 8.47
C LEU A 425 6.77 -16.62 7.98
N ARG A 426 6.65 -15.43 8.57
CA ARG A 426 7.51 -14.29 8.23
C ARG A 426 9.00 -14.60 8.46
N ARG A 427 9.31 -15.36 9.50
CA ARG A 427 10.67 -15.87 9.78
C ARG A 427 11.16 -16.83 8.69
N GLU A 428 10.32 -17.75 8.22
CA GLU A 428 10.63 -18.65 7.10
C GLU A 428 10.86 -17.84 5.80
N GLN A 429 9.98 -16.88 5.52
CA GLN A 429 10.11 -15.94 4.40
C GLN A 429 11.41 -15.15 4.47
N LEU A 430 11.74 -14.58 5.63
CA LEU A 430 13.02 -13.88 5.84
C LEU A 430 14.22 -14.81 5.63
N THR A 431 14.14 -16.07 6.04
CA THR A 431 15.20 -17.06 5.84
C THR A 431 15.46 -17.30 4.34
N VAL A 432 14.39 -17.45 3.56
CA VAL A 432 14.51 -17.60 2.10
C VAL A 432 15.04 -16.32 1.46
N LEU A 433 14.50 -15.16 1.83
CA LEU A 433 14.87 -13.86 1.27
C LEU A 433 16.31 -13.44 1.61
N THR A 434 16.87 -13.91 2.71
CA THR A 434 18.24 -13.62 3.14
C THR A 434 19.25 -14.68 2.73
N ARG A 435 18.84 -15.74 2.03
CA ARG A 435 19.73 -16.86 1.64
C ARG A 435 20.95 -16.42 0.83
N GLN A 436 20.81 -15.37 0.02
CA GLN A 436 21.89 -14.80 -0.79
C GLN A 436 22.52 -13.54 -0.18
N VAL A 437 22.09 -13.14 1.02
CA VAL A 437 22.54 -11.93 1.70
C VAL A 437 23.55 -12.30 2.78
N PRO A 438 24.78 -11.76 2.76
CA PRO A 438 25.74 -11.97 3.84
C PRO A 438 25.24 -11.32 5.13
N LEU A 439 24.88 -12.14 6.12
CA LEU A 439 24.40 -11.68 7.44
C LEU A 439 25.54 -11.70 8.45
N ALA A 440 25.58 -10.68 9.31
CA ALA A 440 26.45 -10.67 10.49
C ALA A 440 25.92 -11.61 11.59
N GLU A 441 26.80 -12.03 12.50
CA GLU A 441 26.46 -12.99 13.57
C GLU A 441 25.40 -12.47 14.56
N ASP A 442 25.17 -11.16 14.62
CA ASP A 442 24.20 -10.53 15.50
C ASP A 442 22.77 -10.59 14.97
N VAL A 443 22.56 -10.93 13.69
CA VAL A 443 21.24 -10.94 13.07
C VAL A 443 20.37 -12.05 13.67
N ARG A 444 19.18 -11.69 14.13
CA ARG A 444 18.16 -12.60 14.66
C ARG A 444 16.87 -12.45 13.85
N LEU A 445 16.67 -13.32 12.86
CA LEU A 445 15.49 -13.26 11.98
C LEU A 445 14.17 -13.43 12.72
N ASP A 446 14.17 -14.17 13.84
CA ASP A 446 13.00 -14.34 14.70
C ASP A 446 12.58 -13.00 15.33
N GLU A 447 13.54 -12.15 15.69
CA GLU A 447 13.28 -10.81 16.22
C GLU A 447 12.74 -9.88 15.14
N VAL A 448 13.32 -9.93 13.94
CA VAL A 448 12.83 -9.17 12.77
C VAL A 448 11.40 -9.59 12.41
N ALA A 449 11.10 -10.89 12.43
CA ALA A 449 9.76 -11.42 12.20
C ALA A 449 8.75 -10.96 13.26
N GLY A 450 9.17 -10.91 14.53
CA GLY A 450 8.37 -10.38 15.64
C GLY A 450 8.09 -8.87 15.53
N ARG A 451 8.97 -8.11 14.88
CA ARG A 451 8.83 -6.67 14.64
C ARG A 451 8.16 -6.30 13.32
N THR A 452 7.66 -7.28 12.57
CA THR A 452 7.01 -7.09 11.25
C THR A 452 5.55 -7.56 11.21
N PRO A 453 4.71 -7.29 12.24
CA PRO A 453 3.31 -7.68 12.19
C PRO A 453 2.61 -6.98 11.00
N GLY A 454 1.78 -7.74 10.28
CA GLY A 454 1.07 -7.26 9.09
C GLY A 454 1.91 -7.17 7.82
N PHE A 455 3.22 -7.41 7.87
CA PHE A 455 4.07 -7.45 6.67
C PHE A 455 3.73 -8.67 5.82
N VAL A 456 3.59 -8.47 4.52
CA VAL A 456 3.52 -9.56 3.53
C VAL A 456 4.92 -9.88 2.97
N ALA A 457 5.03 -10.95 2.18
CA ALA A 457 6.29 -11.35 1.55
C ALA A 457 6.99 -10.21 0.80
N ALA A 458 6.23 -9.39 0.08
CA ALA A 458 6.75 -8.20 -0.60
C ALA A 458 7.36 -7.16 0.37
N ASP A 459 6.72 -6.94 1.52
CA ASP A 459 7.17 -5.98 2.53
C ASP A 459 8.46 -6.50 3.22
N LEU A 460 8.52 -7.79 3.56
CA LEU A 460 9.66 -8.40 4.22
C LEU A 460 10.93 -8.31 3.38
N ALA A 461 10.81 -8.49 2.08
CA ALA A 461 11.97 -8.35 1.25
C ALA A 461 12.33 -6.89 0.98
N ALA A 462 11.34 -5.98 0.93
CA ALA A 462 11.63 -4.54 0.93
C ALA A 462 12.45 -4.17 2.17
N LEU A 463 12.10 -4.73 3.32
CA LEU A 463 12.87 -4.62 4.54
C LEU A 463 14.29 -5.20 4.40
N VAL A 464 14.45 -6.42 3.87
CA VAL A 464 15.79 -7.03 3.64
C VAL A 464 16.65 -6.19 2.70
N ARG A 465 16.07 -5.63 1.63
CA ARG A 465 16.81 -4.77 0.70
C ARG A 465 17.18 -3.43 1.32
N GLU A 466 16.27 -2.80 2.04
CA GLU A 466 16.54 -1.54 2.74
C GLU A 466 17.67 -1.73 3.77
N ALA A 467 17.66 -2.86 4.50
CA ALA A 467 18.76 -3.25 5.37
C ALA A 467 20.07 -3.44 4.58
N GLY A 468 20.02 -4.08 3.41
CA GLY A 468 21.16 -4.21 2.50
C GLY A 468 21.72 -2.87 2.01
N VAL A 469 20.86 -1.93 1.60
CA VAL A 469 21.26 -0.58 1.17
C VAL A 469 21.94 0.16 2.32
N ARG A 470 21.39 0.08 3.53
CA ARG A 470 21.98 0.69 4.72
C ARG A 470 23.34 0.08 5.07
N ALA A 471 23.45 -1.24 5.00
CA ALA A 471 24.71 -1.94 5.21
C ALA A 471 25.77 -1.51 4.19
N ALA A 472 25.38 -1.37 2.91
CA ALA A 472 26.26 -0.88 1.83
C ALA A 472 26.66 0.59 2.04
N LEU A 473 25.74 1.46 2.46
CA LEU A 473 26.03 2.86 2.76
C LEU A 473 26.96 3.02 3.97
N ARG A 474 26.86 2.13 4.96
CA ARG A 474 27.78 2.06 6.10
C ARG A 474 29.15 1.53 5.69
N GLN A 475 29.21 0.59 4.76
CA GLN A 475 30.42 -0.17 4.37
C GLN A 475 30.86 0.11 2.92
N LYS A 476 30.88 1.38 2.50
CA LYS A 476 31.16 1.77 1.10
C LYS A 476 32.51 1.29 0.54
N ALA A 477 33.49 1.06 1.42
CA ALA A 477 34.83 0.64 1.04
C ALA A 477 35.12 -0.85 1.33
N ALA A 478 34.13 -1.61 1.81
CA ALA A 478 34.30 -3.02 2.11
C ALA A 478 34.11 -3.88 0.85
N GLU A 479 35.00 -4.84 0.62
CA GLU A 479 34.88 -5.79 -0.50
C GLU A 479 33.71 -6.77 -0.31
N THR A 480 33.36 -7.09 0.94
CA THR A 480 32.28 -8.02 1.30
C THR A 480 31.43 -7.43 2.44
N PRO A 481 30.48 -6.52 2.13
CA PRO A 481 29.64 -5.91 3.16
C PRO A 481 28.66 -6.94 3.74
N THR A 482 28.51 -6.94 5.06
CA THR A 482 27.54 -7.77 5.78
C THR A 482 26.39 -6.93 6.34
N VAL A 483 25.17 -7.47 6.32
CA VAL A 483 23.99 -6.84 6.93
C VAL A 483 23.95 -7.21 8.42
N ALA A 484 23.91 -6.19 9.28
CA ALA A 484 23.84 -6.34 10.73
C ALA A 484 22.43 -6.10 11.26
N MET A 485 22.17 -6.46 12.52
CA MET A 485 20.84 -6.26 13.14
C MET A 485 20.44 -4.78 13.19
N ALA A 486 21.42 -3.88 13.35
CA ALA A 486 21.21 -2.43 13.29
C ALA A 486 20.64 -1.96 11.94
N ASP A 487 20.99 -2.60 10.83
CA ASP A 487 20.49 -2.24 9.50
C ASP A 487 19.02 -2.63 9.34
N PHE A 488 18.63 -3.80 9.87
CA PHE A 488 17.22 -4.21 9.96
C PHE A 488 16.41 -3.29 10.87
N ALA A 489 16.96 -2.90 12.03
CA ALA A 489 16.29 -1.98 12.94
C ALA A 489 16.00 -0.63 12.28
N ALA A 490 16.98 -0.07 11.56
CA ALA A 490 16.82 1.18 10.84
C ALA A 490 15.90 1.04 9.61
N ALA A 491 15.91 -0.12 8.94
CA ALA A 491 15.01 -0.40 7.83
C ALA A 491 13.53 -0.47 8.28
N LEU A 492 13.25 -1.00 9.48
CA LEU A 492 11.91 -1.05 10.07
C LEU A 492 11.29 0.32 10.35
N GLU A 493 12.11 1.37 10.48
CA GLU A 493 11.61 2.73 10.67
C GLU A 493 11.00 3.30 9.38
N VAL A 494 11.49 2.86 8.23
CA VAL A 494 11.14 3.40 6.92
C VAL A 494 10.17 2.50 6.16
N VAL A 495 10.33 1.18 6.26
CA VAL A 495 9.47 0.22 5.57
C VAL A 495 8.18 0.03 6.36
N ARG A 496 7.04 0.31 5.69
CA ARG A 496 5.70 0.15 6.25
C ARG A 496 4.98 -1.03 5.59
N PRO A 497 4.13 -1.76 6.32
CA PRO A 497 3.36 -2.86 5.76
C PRO A 497 2.33 -2.36 4.75
N THR A 498 2.25 -3.01 3.60
CA THR A 498 1.33 -2.62 2.51
C THR A 498 -0.14 -2.89 2.86
N THR A 499 -0.39 -3.85 3.75
CA THR A 499 -1.72 -4.18 4.30
C THR A 499 -2.34 -3.03 5.08
N MET A 500 -1.51 -2.16 5.65
CA MET A 500 -1.91 -1.01 6.45
C MET A 500 -1.99 0.29 5.64
N ALA A 501 -1.59 0.28 4.36
CA ALA A 501 -1.62 1.49 3.52
C ALA A 501 -3.05 2.04 3.29
N ALA A 502 -4.09 1.22 3.51
CA ALA A 502 -5.50 1.60 3.40
C ALA A 502 -6.19 1.85 4.76
N SER A 503 -5.53 1.60 5.89
CA SER A 503 -6.07 1.81 7.23
C SER A 503 -5.19 2.80 7.98
N THR A 504 -5.75 3.98 8.22
CA THR A 504 -5.12 5.14 8.84
C THR A 504 -4.77 4.84 10.30
N LEU A 505 -3.65 4.19 10.54
CA LEU A 505 -3.04 4.16 11.85
C LEU A 505 -1.54 4.24 11.72
N GLU A 506 -1.03 5.41 12.08
CA GLU A 506 0.33 5.56 12.58
C GLU A 506 0.53 4.48 13.65
N LEU A 507 1.51 3.58 13.44
CA LEU A 507 2.08 2.83 14.56
C LEU A 507 2.38 3.86 15.65
N ALA A 508 1.69 3.75 16.77
CA ALA A 508 1.80 4.71 17.84
C ALA A 508 3.27 4.80 18.27
N ALA A 509 3.89 5.96 18.06
CA ALA A 509 5.16 6.31 18.70
C ALA A 509 5.03 6.40 20.23
N VAL A 510 3.80 6.31 20.74
CA VAL A 510 3.40 6.44 22.14
C VAL A 510 3.25 5.05 22.75
N THR A 511 3.84 4.86 23.93
CA THR A 511 3.77 3.65 24.76
C THR A 511 2.98 3.92 26.04
N LEU A 512 2.64 2.87 26.80
CA LEU A 512 1.96 3.01 28.10
C LEU A 512 2.80 3.78 29.13
N ASP A 513 4.12 3.82 28.95
CA ASP A 513 5.05 4.60 29.78
C ASP A 513 4.91 6.12 29.54
N ASP A 514 4.40 6.52 28.37
CA ASP A 514 4.18 7.92 28.01
C ASP A 514 2.85 8.48 28.57
N VAL A 515 1.96 7.62 29.07
CA VAL A 515 0.68 8.01 29.66
C VAL A 515 0.90 8.37 31.13
N GLY A 516 0.52 9.56 31.59
CA GLY A 516 0.56 9.90 33.02
C GLY A 516 -0.58 9.26 33.82
N GLY A 517 -0.30 8.76 35.02
CA GLY A 517 -1.28 8.21 35.97
C GLY A 517 -1.96 6.91 35.53
N LEU A 518 -3.21 6.73 35.97
CA LEU A 518 -4.10 5.62 35.59
C LEU A 518 -3.52 4.22 35.86
N THR A 519 -2.74 4.03 36.92
CA THR A 519 -2.02 2.79 37.23
C THR A 519 -2.92 1.54 37.20
N GLU A 520 -4.07 1.58 37.88
CA GLU A 520 -5.01 0.46 37.94
C GLU A 520 -5.67 0.16 36.58
N VAL A 521 -5.99 1.21 35.82
CA VAL A 521 -6.58 1.11 34.48
C VAL A 521 -5.58 0.51 33.51
N LYS A 522 -4.32 0.99 33.52
CA LYS A 522 -3.22 0.44 32.71
C LYS A 522 -2.97 -1.02 33.02
N GLN A 523 -2.95 -1.39 34.30
CA GLN A 523 -2.80 -2.78 34.71
C GLN A 523 -3.96 -3.62 34.16
N THR A 524 -5.21 -3.19 34.38
CA THR A 524 -6.41 -3.89 33.90
C THR A 524 -6.38 -4.10 32.38
N LEU A 525 -5.99 -3.07 31.60
CA LEU A 525 -5.86 -3.17 30.15
C LEU A 525 -4.70 -4.06 29.71
N THR A 526 -3.58 -4.03 30.44
CA THR A 526 -2.46 -4.93 30.17
C THR A 526 -2.89 -6.38 30.32
N GLU A 527 -3.60 -6.70 31.41
CA GLU A 527 -4.09 -8.05 31.69
C GLU A 527 -5.21 -8.49 30.72
N SER A 528 -6.11 -7.57 30.37
CA SER A 528 -7.31 -7.89 29.58
C SER A 528 -7.08 -7.81 28.06
N VAL A 529 -6.08 -7.05 27.60
CA VAL A 529 -5.84 -6.81 26.17
C VAL A 529 -4.45 -7.26 25.74
N LEU A 530 -3.39 -6.80 26.44
CA LEU A 530 -2.02 -7.11 26.01
C LEU A 530 -1.64 -8.57 26.25
N TRP A 531 -1.95 -9.14 27.40
CA TRP A 531 -1.58 -10.52 27.71
C TRP A 531 -2.20 -11.54 26.75
N PRO A 532 -3.50 -11.46 26.38
CA PRO A 532 -4.06 -12.34 25.35
C PRO A 532 -3.37 -12.25 23.99
N LEU A 533 -2.95 -11.03 23.59
CA LEU A 533 -2.27 -10.80 22.31
C LEU A 533 -0.79 -11.23 22.34
N THR A 534 -0.13 -11.08 23.49
CA THR A 534 1.32 -11.32 23.65
C THR A 534 1.63 -12.76 24.06
N TYR A 535 0.75 -13.40 24.84
CA TYR A 535 0.97 -14.73 25.42
C TYR A 535 -0.18 -15.72 25.17
N PRO A 536 -0.64 -15.91 23.92
CA PRO A 536 -1.79 -16.76 23.62
C PRO A 536 -1.61 -18.22 24.06
N ASP A 537 -0.40 -18.77 23.93
CA ASP A 537 -0.08 -20.15 24.33
C ASP A 537 -0.23 -20.38 25.84
N THR A 538 0.05 -19.36 26.65
CA THR A 538 -0.10 -19.44 28.11
C THR A 538 -1.57 -19.54 28.48
N PHE A 539 -2.45 -18.77 27.83
CA PHE A 539 -3.90 -18.87 28.03
C PHE A 539 -4.42 -20.24 27.60
N ALA A 540 -4.01 -20.73 26.43
CA ALA A 540 -4.39 -22.05 25.94
C ALA A 540 -3.95 -23.18 26.88
N ARG A 541 -2.71 -23.14 27.37
CA ARG A 541 -2.15 -24.13 28.30
C ARG A 541 -2.85 -24.13 29.67
N LEU A 542 -3.25 -22.95 30.15
CA LEU A 542 -3.96 -22.80 31.42
C LEU A 542 -5.48 -23.04 31.31
N GLY A 543 -6.01 -23.20 30.09
CA GLY A 543 -7.44 -23.38 29.85
C GLY A 543 -8.29 -22.14 30.18
N VAL A 544 -7.65 -20.97 30.27
CA VAL A 544 -8.32 -19.70 30.57
C VAL A 544 -8.81 -19.08 29.27
N GLN A 545 -10.11 -18.75 29.20
CA GLN A 545 -10.64 -18.00 28.06
C GLN A 545 -10.29 -16.52 28.23
N PRO A 546 -9.57 -15.90 27.28
CA PRO A 546 -9.31 -14.47 27.33
C PRO A 546 -10.61 -13.69 27.13
N PRO A 547 -10.73 -12.49 27.73
CA PRO A 547 -11.90 -11.65 27.54
C PRO A 547 -12.03 -11.24 26.07
N ARG A 548 -13.26 -11.27 25.53
CA ARG A 548 -13.51 -11.01 24.10
C ARG A 548 -13.40 -9.53 23.74
N GLY A 549 -13.77 -8.66 24.68
CA GLY A 549 -13.73 -7.23 24.45
C GLY A 549 -13.81 -6.40 25.71
N VAL A 550 -13.25 -5.21 25.61
CA VAL A 550 -13.18 -4.22 26.68
C VAL A 550 -13.91 -2.96 26.24
N LEU A 551 -14.74 -2.39 27.10
CA LEU A 551 -15.33 -1.07 26.90
C LEU A 551 -14.69 -0.06 27.85
N LEU A 552 -13.96 0.88 27.29
CA LEU A 552 -13.48 2.07 27.98
C LEU A 552 -14.57 3.13 28.03
N TYR A 553 -14.89 3.62 29.22
CA TYR A 553 -15.81 4.74 29.37
C TYR A 553 -15.34 5.71 30.45
N GLY A 554 -15.70 6.97 30.32
CA GLY A 554 -15.28 8.02 31.24
C GLY A 554 -15.52 9.40 30.65
N PRO A 555 -15.24 10.47 31.40
CA PRO A 555 -15.48 11.83 30.95
C PRO A 555 -14.70 12.15 29.66
N PRO A 556 -15.19 13.09 28.83
CA PRO A 556 -14.46 13.54 27.65
C PRO A 556 -13.09 14.13 28.07
N GLY A 557 -12.09 14.05 27.19
CA GLY A 557 -10.78 14.62 27.46
C GLY A 557 -9.89 13.87 28.48
N CYS A 558 -10.34 12.74 29.05
CA CYS A 558 -9.55 11.94 30.01
C CYS A 558 -8.61 10.91 29.33
N GLY A 559 -8.36 11.02 28.02
CA GLY A 559 -7.33 10.23 27.35
C GLY A 559 -7.69 8.79 26.97
N LYS A 560 -8.99 8.43 26.83
CA LYS A 560 -9.41 7.08 26.39
C LYS A 560 -8.77 6.64 25.07
N THR A 561 -8.92 7.45 24.02
CA THR A 561 -8.29 7.22 22.70
C THR A 561 -6.76 7.14 22.84
N TYR A 562 -6.15 8.08 23.57
CA TYR A 562 -4.71 8.12 23.79
C TYR A 562 -4.17 6.87 24.53
N LEU A 563 -4.92 6.38 25.52
CA LEU A 563 -4.59 5.17 26.26
C LEU A 563 -4.61 3.93 25.37
N VAL A 564 -5.59 3.81 24.47
CA VAL A 564 -5.63 2.69 23.50
C VAL A 564 -4.49 2.80 22.50
N THR A 565 -4.19 4.00 22.01
CA THR A 565 -3.03 4.26 21.15
C THR A 565 -1.72 3.85 21.83
N ALA A 566 -1.56 4.17 23.12
CA ALA A 566 -0.41 3.79 23.93
C ALA A 566 -0.32 2.27 24.20
N LEU A 567 -1.48 1.64 24.44
CA LEU A 567 -1.62 0.19 24.60
C LEU A 567 -1.18 -0.54 23.33
N ALA A 568 -1.66 -0.06 22.17
CA ALA A 568 -1.27 -0.51 20.85
C ALA A 568 0.26 -0.47 20.64
N GLY A 569 0.89 0.68 20.93
CA GLY A 569 2.34 0.85 20.81
C GLY A 569 3.13 -0.12 21.70
N SER A 570 2.63 -0.39 22.91
CA SER A 570 3.28 -1.29 23.89
C SER A 570 3.14 -2.77 23.52
N GLY A 571 2.00 -3.17 22.96
CA GLY A 571 1.69 -4.55 22.62
C GLY A 571 2.33 -5.08 21.34
N ARG A 572 2.84 -4.19 20.47
CA ARG A 572 3.36 -4.54 19.13
C ARG A 572 2.40 -5.41 18.30
N ALA A 573 1.11 -5.35 18.61
CA ALA A 573 0.06 -6.04 17.86
C ALA A 573 -0.38 -5.18 16.68
N ASN A 574 -1.02 -5.79 15.68
CA ASN A 574 -1.69 -5.02 14.64
C ASN A 574 -2.84 -4.23 15.25
N VAL A 575 -3.13 -3.04 14.74
CA VAL A 575 -4.19 -2.20 15.29
C VAL A 575 -5.08 -1.75 14.16
N LEU A 576 -6.38 -1.96 14.29
CA LEU A 576 -7.39 -1.49 13.35
C LEU A 576 -8.32 -0.55 14.11
N SER A 577 -8.13 0.76 13.95
CA SER A 577 -8.94 1.78 14.58
C SER A 577 -9.97 2.30 13.61
N VAL A 578 -11.19 2.44 14.09
CA VAL A 578 -12.25 3.10 13.36
C VAL A 578 -13.08 3.97 14.30
N LYS A 579 -13.39 5.20 13.86
CA LYS A 579 -14.32 6.08 14.56
C LYS A 579 -15.74 5.77 14.13
N GLY A 580 -16.67 5.67 15.09
CA GLY A 580 -18.07 5.33 14.84
C GLY A 580 -18.73 6.23 13.78
N ALA A 581 -18.48 7.54 13.83
CA ALA A 581 -18.99 8.49 12.85
C ALA A 581 -18.48 8.25 11.42
N GLU A 582 -17.23 7.80 11.25
CA GLU A 582 -16.64 7.58 9.93
C GLU A 582 -17.20 6.35 9.21
N LEU A 583 -17.60 5.31 9.95
CA LEU A 583 -18.24 4.12 9.39
C LEU A 583 -19.65 4.41 8.84
N LEU A 584 -20.33 5.39 9.44
CA LEU A 584 -21.68 5.79 9.05
C LEU A 584 -21.65 6.79 7.88
N SER A 585 -20.65 7.68 7.81
CA SER A 585 -20.63 8.77 6.83
C SER A 585 -19.99 8.43 5.48
N LYS A 586 -18.99 7.54 5.43
CA LYS A 586 -18.28 7.21 4.17
C LYS A 586 -19.08 6.29 3.25
N TRP A 587 -20.14 5.66 3.74
CA TRP A 587 -20.76 4.48 3.13
C TRP A 587 -22.28 4.49 3.26
N VAL A 588 -22.96 5.42 2.57
CA VAL A 588 -24.44 5.48 2.56
C VAL A 588 -24.98 4.20 1.90
N GLY A 589 -25.47 3.26 2.73
CA GLY A 589 -25.99 1.95 2.30
C GLY A 589 -25.05 0.76 2.52
N GLU A 590 -23.79 0.97 2.92
CA GLU A 590 -22.76 -0.09 3.03
C GLU A 590 -22.11 -0.23 4.42
N SER A 591 -22.56 0.49 5.44
CA SER A 591 -21.97 0.46 6.79
C SER A 591 -21.94 -0.95 7.43
N GLU A 592 -22.90 -1.83 7.12
CA GLU A 592 -22.87 -3.24 7.57
C GLU A 592 -21.70 -4.02 6.93
N ARG A 593 -21.46 -3.84 5.63
CA ARG A 593 -20.34 -4.47 4.94
C ARG A 593 -19.01 -4.01 5.51
N ALA A 594 -18.90 -2.72 5.81
CA ALA A 594 -17.70 -2.14 6.41
C ALA A 594 -17.36 -2.75 7.78
N VAL A 595 -18.38 -3.03 8.62
CA VAL A 595 -18.17 -3.72 9.91
C VAL A 595 -17.68 -5.15 9.68
N ARG A 596 -18.33 -5.93 8.82
CA ARG A 596 -17.88 -7.30 8.50
C ARG A 596 -16.46 -7.33 7.95
N GLU A 597 -16.13 -6.36 7.10
CA GLU A 597 -14.81 -6.21 6.51
C GLU A 597 -13.73 -5.86 7.55
N LEU A 598 -14.04 -4.96 8.50
CA LEU A 598 -13.15 -4.64 9.61
C LEU A 598 -12.78 -5.89 10.40
N PHE A 599 -13.76 -6.70 10.78
CA PHE A 599 -13.54 -7.92 11.57
C PHE A 599 -12.89 -9.05 10.76
N ARG A 600 -13.19 -9.16 9.45
CA ARG A 600 -12.46 -10.06 8.54
C ARG A 600 -10.97 -9.71 8.49
N ARG A 601 -10.64 -8.43 8.25
CA ARG A 601 -9.25 -7.95 8.26
C ARG A 601 -8.56 -8.19 9.59
N ALA A 602 -9.28 -7.96 10.70
CA ALA A 602 -8.74 -8.21 12.04
C ALA A 602 -8.35 -9.67 12.25
N ARG A 603 -9.22 -10.60 11.82
CA ARG A 603 -8.98 -12.05 11.88
C ARG A 603 -7.82 -12.47 10.99
N GLU A 604 -7.77 -11.98 9.76
CA GLU A 604 -6.68 -12.27 8.83
C GLU A 604 -5.35 -11.75 9.37
N ALA A 605 -5.34 -10.57 10.00
CA ALA A 605 -4.14 -9.91 10.51
C ALA A 605 -3.77 -10.32 11.95
N ALA A 606 -4.41 -11.33 12.54
CA ALA A 606 -4.16 -11.68 13.94
C ALA A 606 -2.65 -11.96 14.23
N PRO A 607 -2.07 -11.48 15.35
CA PRO A 607 -2.73 -10.85 16.49
C PRO A 607 -3.10 -9.37 16.25
N THR A 608 -4.38 -9.02 16.46
CA THR A 608 -4.92 -7.69 16.14
C THR A 608 -5.76 -7.12 17.29
N LEU A 609 -5.54 -5.84 17.59
CA LEU A 609 -6.40 -4.99 18.41
C LEU A 609 -7.36 -4.21 17.52
N VAL A 610 -8.66 -4.45 17.64
CA VAL A 610 -9.70 -3.65 16.97
C VAL A 610 -10.14 -2.54 17.92
N PHE A 611 -9.91 -1.29 17.55
CA PHE A 611 -10.32 -0.13 18.33
C PHE A 611 -11.55 0.55 17.70
N LEU A 612 -12.65 0.56 18.44
CA LEU A 612 -13.92 1.20 18.06
C LEU A 612 -14.10 2.47 18.90
N ASP A 613 -13.67 3.62 18.38
CA ASP A 613 -13.86 4.90 19.06
C ASP A 613 -15.28 5.42 18.82
N GLU A 614 -15.84 6.13 19.80
CA GLU A 614 -17.22 6.62 19.80
C GLU A 614 -18.24 5.51 19.50
N VAL A 615 -18.14 4.39 20.23
CA VAL A 615 -19.03 3.23 20.01
C VAL A 615 -20.51 3.55 20.23
N ASP A 616 -20.84 4.60 21.00
CA ASP A 616 -22.22 5.09 21.15
C ASP A 616 -22.79 5.67 19.84
N ALA A 617 -21.94 6.17 18.94
CA ALA A 617 -22.38 6.59 17.62
C ALA A 617 -22.63 5.40 16.69
N LEU A 618 -21.81 4.34 16.79
CA LEU A 618 -21.91 3.15 15.94
C LEU A 618 -23.07 2.23 16.35
N ALA A 619 -23.32 2.10 17.65
CA ALA A 619 -24.30 1.18 18.21
C ALA A 619 -25.14 1.83 19.33
N PRO A 620 -25.98 2.82 18.98
CA PRO A 620 -26.90 3.43 19.92
C PRO A 620 -27.99 2.43 20.36
N VAL A 621 -28.67 2.72 21.48
CA VAL A 621 -29.86 1.97 21.90
C VAL A 621 -30.90 1.93 20.78
N ARG A 622 -31.35 0.72 20.44
CA ARG A 622 -32.29 0.47 19.34
C ARG A 622 -33.56 1.31 19.47
N GLY A 623 -34.03 1.86 18.35
CA GLY A 623 -35.22 2.70 18.29
C GLY A 623 -35.00 4.19 18.62
N GLN A 624 -33.76 4.61 18.91
CA GLN A 624 -33.40 6.04 19.07
C GLN A 624 -33.06 6.74 17.73
N ALA A 625 -32.67 5.99 16.70
CA ALA A 625 -32.26 6.55 15.41
C ALA A 625 -33.44 6.67 14.43
N THR A 626 -33.55 7.81 13.74
CA THR A 626 -34.60 8.10 12.73
C THR A 626 -34.28 7.59 11.33
N ASP A 627 -33.22 6.79 11.17
CA ASP A 627 -32.52 6.60 9.89
C ASP A 627 -32.98 5.35 9.11
N GLY A 628 -34.27 5.01 9.21
CA GLY A 628 -34.87 3.91 8.43
C GLY A 628 -34.34 2.51 8.74
N GLY A 629 -33.79 2.28 9.94
CA GLY A 629 -33.29 0.96 10.39
C GLY A 629 -31.88 0.61 9.92
N THR A 630 -31.16 1.52 9.26
CA THR A 630 -29.76 1.31 8.84
C THR A 630 -28.85 1.06 10.04
N THR A 631 -28.98 1.88 11.07
CA THR A 631 -28.21 1.77 12.32
C THR A 631 -28.46 0.44 13.03
N ASP A 632 -29.71 -0.03 13.07
CA ASP A 632 -30.07 -1.32 13.66
C ASP A 632 -29.42 -2.51 12.93
N ARG A 633 -29.27 -2.43 11.60
CA ARG A 633 -28.54 -3.45 10.81
C ARG A 633 -27.04 -3.44 11.10
N VAL A 634 -26.44 -2.25 11.27
CA VAL A 634 -25.03 -2.10 11.67
C VAL A 634 -24.80 -2.70 13.06
N VAL A 635 -25.69 -2.41 14.02
CA VAL A 635 -25.64 -3.01 15.36
C VAL A 635 -25.76 -4.53 15.28
N ALA A 636 -26.70 -5.06 14.49
CA ALA A 636 -26.86 -6.49 14.30
C ALA A 636 -25.62 -7.15 13.69
N ALA A 637 -24.99 -6.51 12.70
CA ALA A 637 -23.74 -6.97 12.09
C ALA A 637 -22.59 -6.98 13.11
N LEU A 638 -22.44 -5.91 13.89
CA LEU A 638 -21.42 -5.83 14.95
C LEU A 638 -21.60 -6.93 16.00
N LEU A 639 -22.85 -7.18 16.44
CA LEU A 639 -23.15 -8.26 17.37
C LEU A 639 -22.83 -9.63 16.78
N THR A 640 -23.13 -9.83 15.48
CA THR A 640 -22.82 -11.08 14.77
C THR A 640 -21.31 -11.32 14.66
N GLU A 641 -20.52 -10.28 14.38
CA GLU A 641 -19.05 -10.39 14.31
C GLU A 641 -18.43 -10.63 15.70
N LEU A 642 -18.99 -10.04 16.76
CA LEU A 642 -18.55 -10.29 18.14
C LEU A 642 -18.93 -11.70 18.63
N ASP A 643 -20.09 -12.23 18.21
CA ASP A 643 -20.58 -13.57 18.57
C ASP A 643 -20.03 -14.71 17.69
N GLY A 644 -19.33 -14.38 16.59
CA GLY A 644 -19.03 -15.28 15.48
C GLY A 644 -18.50 -16.67 15.84
N VAL A 645 -18.90 -17.66 15.02
CA VAL A 645 -18.61 -19.11 15.18
C VAL A 645 -17.13 -19.43 15.08
N GLU A 646 -16.40 -18.72 14.22
CA GLU A 646 -14.93 -18.67 14.27
C GLU A 646 -14.54 -17.71 15.39
N THR A 647 -14.30 -18.26 16.58
CA THR A 647 -13.80 -17.48 17.72
C THR A 647 -12.67 -16.56 17.24
N LEU A 648 -12.76 -15.25 17.54
CA LEU A 648 -11.69 -14.26 17.39
C LEU A 648 -10.42 -14.74 18.10
N ARG A 649 -9.65 -15.63 17.48
CA ARG A 649 -8.41 -16.17 18.04
C ARG A 649 -7.35 -15.09 17.85
N ASN A 650 -6.80 -14.62 18.96
CA ASN A 650 -5.81 -13.55 18.99
C ASN A 650 -6.32 -12.21 18.41
N VAL A 651 -7.63 -11.96 18.47
CA VAL A 651 -8.21 -10.65 18.17
C VAL A 651 -8.94 -10.15 19.39
N VAL A 652 -8.59 -8.95 19.85
CA VAL A 652 -9.23 -8.30 21.01
C VAL A 652 -9.90 -7.02 20.54
N VAL A 653 -11.15 -6.81 20.98
CA VAL A 653 -11.91 -5.60 20.64
C VAL A 653 -11.89 -4.63 21.82
N VAL A 654 -11.52 -3.39 21.58
CA VAL A 654 -11.61 -2.30 22.55
C VAL A 654 -12.55 -1.24 22.03
N GLY A 655 -13.67 -1.01 22.71
CA GLY A 655 -14.57 0.11 22.45
C GLY A 655 -14.23 1.28 23.37
N ALA A 656 -14.44 2.51 22.90
CA ALA A 656 -14.42 3.69 23.76
C ALA A 656 -15.70 4.53 23.60
N THR A 657 -16.24 5.05 24.71
CA THR A 657 -17.34 6.02 24.70
C THR A 657 -17.26 7.03 25.84
N ASN A 658 -17.87 8.19 25.63
CA ASN A 658 -18.13 9.16 26.70
C ASN A 658 -19.51 8.96 27.36
N ARG A 659 -20.41 8.19 26.73
CA ARG A 659 -21.81 8.03 27.09
C ARG A 659 -22.22 6.55 27.11
N PRO A 660 -21.84 5.81 28.17
CA PRO A 660 -22.10 4.37 28.28
C PRO A 660 -23.59 4.02 28.41
N ASP A 661 -24.45 5.00 28.73
CA ASP A 661 -25.91 4.88 28.75
C ASP A 661 -26.53 4.79 27.36
N LEU A 662 -25.86 5.32 26.32
CA LEU A 662 -26.38 5.32 24.96
C LEU A 662 -25.96 4.09 24.16
N VAL A 663 -25.05 3.27 24.67
CA VAL A 663 -24.59 2.04 24.01
C VAL A 663 -25.65 0.95 24.15
N ASP A 664 -25.94 0.21 23.06
CA ASP A 664 -26.87 -0.93 23.10
C ASP A 664 -26.45 -1.94 24.20
N PRO A 665 -27.31 -2.23 25.20
CA PRO A 665 -27.02 -3.17 26.27
C PRO A 665 -26.65 -4.59 25.79
N ALA A 666 -27.05 -4.95 24.56
CA ALA A 666 -26.64 -6.20 23.93
C ALA A 666 -25.12 -6.28 23.78
N LEU A 667 -24.42 -5.18 23.47
CA LEU A 667 -22.96 -5.18 23.33
C LEU A 667 -22.23 -5.45 24.66
N LEU A 668 -22.88 -5.16 25.79
CA LEU A 668 -22.30 -5.26 27.14
C LEU A 668 -22.50 -6.64 27.78
N ARG A 669 -23.04 -7.60 27.04
CA ARG A 669 -23.28 -8.96 27.54
C ARG A 669 -21.98 -9.79 27.53
N PRO A 670 -21.88 -10.81 28.39
CA PRO A 670 -20.76 -11.76 28.38
C PRO A 670 -20.50 -12.32 26.98
N GLY A 671 -19.22 -12.44 26.60
CA GLY A 671 -18.78 -12.85 25.26
C GLY A 671 -18.63 -11.72 24.23
N ARG A 672 -18.97 -10.47 24.59
CA ARG A 672 -18.86 -9.28 23.72
C ARG A 672 -17.94 -8.23 24.37
N LEU A 673 -18.42 -7.00 24.60
CA LEU A 673 -17.72 -5.97 25.39
C LEU A 673 -17.98 -6.19 26.88
N GLU A 674 -17.56 -7.34 27.38
CA GLU A 674 -17.90 -7.83 28.72
C GLU A 674 -17.10 -7.16 29.85
N ARG A 675 -15.88 -6.68 29.54
CA ARG A 675 -15.04 -5.99 30.52
C ARG A 675 -15.24 -4.48 30.42
N LEU A 676 -15.98 -3.90 31.37
CA LEU A 676 -16.15 -2.45 31.46
C LEU A 676 -15.02 -1.85 32.31
N VAL A 677 -14.35 -0.84 31.78
CA VAL A 677 -13.23 -0.15 32.45
C VAL A 677 -13.52 1.34 32.50
N TYR A 678 -13.71 1.84 33.72
CA TYR A 678 -13.90 3.26 34.00
C TYR A 678 -12.56 3.99 33.97
N VAL A 679 -12.47 5.05 33.18
CA VAL A 679 -11.34 5.98 33.16
C VAL A 679 -11.72 7.20 34.00
N PRO A 680 -11.22 7.31 35.25
CA PRO A 680 -11.53 8.43 36.13
C PRO A 680 -10.87 9.73 35.63
N PRO A 681 -11.41 10.89 36.02
CA PRO A 681 -10.70 12.16 35.85
C PRO A 681 -9.37 12.15 36.64
N PRO A 682 -8.33 12.85 36.17
CA PRO A 682 -7.03 12.83 36.82
C PRO A 682 -7.04 13.61 38.13
N ASP A 683 -6.44 13.05 39.18
CA ASP A 683 -6.19 13.71 40.46
C ASP A 683 -4.97 14.64 40.39
N GLY A 684 -4.65 15.35 41.48
CA GLY A 684 -3.52 16.29 41.52
C GLY A 684 -2.17 15.68 41.08
N PRO A 685 -1.76 14.54 41.66
CA PRO A 685 -0.56 13.81 41.23
C PRO A 685 -0.61 13.36 39.76
N ALA A 686 -1.73 12.79 39.29
CA ALA A 686 -1.88 12.36 37.90
C ALA A 686 -1.83 13.55 36.93
N ARG A 687 -2.41 14.70 37.28
CA ARG A 687 -2.29 15.94 36.49
C ARG A 687 -0.85 16.40 36.40
N ALA A 688 -0.06 16.32 37.47
CA ALA A 688 1.36 16.64 37.43
C ALA A 688 2.13 15.71 36.47
N GLU A 689 1.82 14.42 36.45
CA GLU A 689 2.40 13.47 35.47
C GLU A 689 1.99 13.77 34.03
N ILE A 690 0.71 14.06 33.80
CA ILE A 690 0.20 14.45 32.48
C ILE A 690 0.87 15.74 31.99
N LEU A 691 1.03 16.74 32.88
CA LEU A 691 1.74 17.98 32.57
C LEU A 691 3.21 17.73 32.20
N ARG A 692 3.91 16.84 32.94
CA ARG A 692 5.29 16.45 32.60
C ARG A 692 5.37 15.77 31.24
N ALA A 693 4.46 14.83 30.96
CA ALA A 693 4.41 14.15 29.67
C ALA A 693 4.14 15.14 28.53
N ALA A 694 3.17 16.05 28.70
CA ALA A 694 2.82 17.06 27.71
C ALA A 694 3.91 18.13 27.51
N ALA A 695 4.72 18.41 28.53
CA ALA A 695 5.82 19.38 28.49
C ALA A 695 7.18 18.78 28.15
N ARG A 696 7.27 17.49 27.77
CA ARG A 696 8.53 16.80 27.47
C ARG A 696 9.43 17.56 26.49
N ASP A 697 8.83 18.14 25.46
CA ASP A 697 9.52 18.89 24.40
C ASP A 697 9.41 20.42 24.58
N VAL A 698 8.86 20.88 25.70
CA VAL A 698 8.66 22.31 25.99
C VAL A 698 9.70 22.75 27.03
N PRO A 699 10.64 23.63 26.69
CA PRO A 699 11.62 24.13 27.64
C PRO A 699 10.93 25.00 28.71
N LEU A 700 10.88 24.51 29.95
CA LEU A 700 10.30 25.20 31.09
C LEU A 700 11.39 25.93 31.89
N ALA A 701 11.07 27.13 32.38
CA ALA A 701 11.94 27.86 33.28
C ALA A 701 11.97 27.18 34.68
N PRO A 702 13.07 27.30 35.45
CA PRO A 702 13.25 26.59 36.73
C PRO A 702 12.15 26.88 37.77
N GLU A 703 11.50 28.04 37.69
CA GLU A 703 10.41 28.45 38.56
C GLU A 703 9.07 27.77 38.27
N VAL A 704 8.93 27.03 37.17
CA VAL A 704 7.69 26.33 36.81
C VAL A 704 7.63 24.96 37.49
N ASP A 705 6.96 24.91 38.64
CA ASP A 705 6.70 23.66 39.35
C ASP A 705 5.42 22.96 38.86
N LEU A 706 5.60 21.89 38.08
CA LEU A 706 4.50 21.08 37.55
C LEU A 706 3.75 20.28 38.63
N ALA A 707 4.39 19.97 39.75
CA ALA A 707 3.75 19.27 40.87
C ALA A 707 2.78 20.20 41.61
N ALA A 708 3.23 21.42 41.93
CA ALA A 708 2.37 22.45 42.49
C ALA A 708 1.22 22.81 41.54
N LEU A 709 1.53 22.98 40.25
CA LEU A 709 0.51 23.28 39.23
C LEU A 709 -0.55 22.16 39.14
N GLY A 710 -0.15 20.90 39.15
CA GLY A 710 -1.10 19.76 39.13
C GLY A 710 -2.10 19.79 40.30
N ALA A 711 -1.66 20.18 41.49
CA ALA A 711 -2.52 20.31 42.67
C ALA A 711 -3.57 21.43 42.53
N GLU A 712 -3.25 22.52 41.83
CA GLU A 712 -4.14 23.68 41.66
C GLU A 712 -5.13 23.57 40.48
N LEU A 713 -4.94 22.61 39.58
CA LEU A 713 -5.77 22.43 38.38
C LEU A 713 -6.97 21.50 38.61
N ASP A 714 -7.72 21.74 39.67
CA ASP A 714 -8.91 20.94 39.93
C ASP A 714 -9.97 21.10 38.81
N GLY A 715 -10.62 20.00 38.44
CA GLY A 715 -11.56 19.95 37.31
C GLY A 715 -10.93 19.98 35.90
N PHE A 716 -9.60 20.00 35.78
CA PHE A 716 -8.93 19.88 34.47
C PHE A 716 -8.86 18.42 34.02
N SER A 717 -9.27 18.16 32.78
CA SER A 717 -9.04 16.87 32.12
C SER A 717 -7.59 16.73 31.64
N ALA A 718 -7.21 15.54 31.15
CA ALA A 718 -5.90 15.34 30.54
C ALA A 718 -5.72 16.22 29.29
N ALA A 719 -6.77 16.38 28.49
CA ALA A 719 -6.79 17.28 27.34
C ALA A 719 -6.64 18.75 27.74
N ASP A 720 -7.26 19.17 28.86
CA ASP A 720 -7.10 20.54 29.37
C ASP A 720 -5.67 20.80 29.86
N CYS A 721 -5.04 19.83 30.53
CA CYS A 721 -3.65 19.93 30.96
C CYS A 721 -2.71 20.07 29.75
N ALA A 722 -2.92 19.27 28.69
CA ALA A 722 -2.15 19.40 27.45
C ALA A 722 -2.43 20.73 26.72
N ALA A 723 -3.67 21.22 26.74
CA ALA A 723 -4.03 22.53 26.21
C ALA A 723 -3.38 23.67 27.00
N LEU A 724 -3.27 23.53 28.32
CA LEU A 724 -2.62 24.52 29.19
C LEU A 724 -1.14 24.67 28.84
N VAL A 725 -0.40 23.56 28.69
CA VAL A 725 1.02 23.59 28.29
C VAL A 725 1.17 24.24 26.91
N ARG A 726 0.31 23.86 25.96
CA ARG A 726 0.31 24.43 24.60
C ARG A 726 0.03 25.94 24.60
N GLU A 727 -0.96 26.40 25.36
CA GLU A 727 -1.30 27.81 25.46
C GLU A 727 -0.23 28.60 26.22
N ALA A 728 0.46 27.99 27.20
CA ALA A 728 1.60 28.61 27.88
C ALA A 728 2.79 28.80 26.92
N ALA A 729 3.08 27.82 26.07
CA ALA A 729 4.08 27.96 25.01
C ALA A 729 3.69 29.05 23.99
N LEU A 730 2.41 29.09 23.57
CA LEU A 730 1.91 30.16 22.70
C LEU A 730 1.94 31.53 23.36
N ALA A 731 1.70 31.63 24.67
CA ALA A 731 1.82 32.87 25.42
C ALA A 731 3.27 33.37 25.43
N ALA A 732 4.25 32.47 25.63
CA ALA A 732 5.67 32.80 25.53
C ALA A 732 6.04 33.33 24.14
N MET A 733 5.58 32.65 23.08
CA MET A 733 5.82 33.09 21.69
C MET A 733 5.16 34.44 21.36
N ARG A 734 3.96 34.72 21.88
CA ARG A 734 3.26 35.99 21.68
C ARG A 734 3.95 37.15 22.40
N GLU A 735 4.56 36.90 23.55
CA GLU A 735 5.39 37.90 24.24
C GLU A 735 6.68 38.17 23.47
N SER A 736 7.36 37.11 23.02
CA SER A 736 8.57 37.22 22.20
C SER A 736 8.78 35.99 21.34
N LEU A 737 8.94 36.20 20.03
CA LEU A 737 9.29 35.13 19.08
C LEU A 737 10.70 34.57 19.29
N THR A 738 11.52 35.21 20.15
CA THR A 738 12.85 34.75 20.55
C THR A 738 12.85 34.08 21.93
N ALA A 739 11.68 33.90 22.55
CA ALA A 739 11.56 33.26 23.85
C ALA A 739 12.10 31.82 23.80
N THR A 740 13.04 31.50 24.67
CA THR A 740 13.69 30.19 24.75
C THR A 740 13.05 29.27 25.80
N THR A 741 12.26 29.81 26.73
CA THR A 741 11.66 29.07 27.84
C THR A 741 10.27 29.59 28.18
N VAL A 742 9.39 28.71 28.65
CA VAL A 742 8.08 29.05 29.22
C VAL A 742 8.21 29.37 30.71
N THR A 743 7.75 30.55 31.11
CA THR A 743 7.83 31.06 32.49
C THR A 743 6.52 30.86 33.25
N ALA A 744 6.54 31.06 34.57
CA ALA A 744 5.34 31.02 35.40
C ALA A 744 4.27 32.07 34.98
N ALA A 745 4.69 33.22 34.45
CA ALA A 745 3.78 34.25 33.94
C ALA A 745 3.02 33.79 32.68
N HIS A 746 3.68 33.01 31.81
CA HIS A 746 3.06 32.41 30.63
C HIS A 746 2.03 31.36 31.03
N VAL A 747 2.34 30.53 32.03
CA VAL A 747 1.40 29.55 32.59
C VAL A 747 0.19 30.25 33.22
N ALA A 748 0.40 31.32 33.99
CA ALA A 748 -0.70 32.11 34.56
C ALA A 748 -1.60 32.72 33.47
N THR A 749 -1.00 33.22 32.38
CA THR A 749 -1.72 33.71 31.21
C THR A 749 -2.55 32.59 30.56
N ALA A 750 -1.96 31.40 30.39
CA ALA A 750 -2.65 30.24 29.85
C ALA A 750 -3.84 29.81 30.71
N ARG A 751 -3.72 29.83 32.05
CA ARG A 751 -4.83 29.51 32.99
C ARG A 751 -6.01 30.46 32.89
N SER A 752 -5.79 31.69 32.42
CA SER A 752 -6.90 32.63 32.20
C SER A 752 -7.76 32.26 30.98
N ARG A 753 -7.19 31.49 30.05
CA ARG A 753 -7.80 31.13 28.75
C ARG A 753 -8.29 29.69 28.71
N VAL A 754 -7.53 28.77 29.29
CA VAL A 754 -7.93 27.36 29.41
C VAL A 754 -8.73 27.21 30.69
N ARG A 755 -10.01 26.87 30.56
CA ARG A 755 -10.93 26.62 31.68
C ARG A 755 -11.08 25.12 31.92
N PRO A 756 -11.37 24.70 33.16
CA PRO A 756 -11.68 23.29 33.44
C PRO A 756 -12.90 22.85 32.61
N SER A 757 -12.78 21.72 31.91
CA SER A 757 -13.85 21.20 31.06
C SER A 757 -14.72 20.13 31.74
N LEU A 758 -14.28 19.58 32.88
CA LEU A 758 -14.99 18.51 33.55
C LEU A 758 -16.22 19.05 34.29
N ASP A 759 -17.39 18.52 33.96
CA ASP A 759 -18.63 18.76 34.69
C ASP A 759 -18.70 17.83 35.93
N PRO A 760 -18.73 18.37 37.17
CA PRO A 760 -18.84 17.57 38.39
C PRO A 760 -20.07 16.66 38.42
N ALA A 761 -21.20 17.08 37.85
CA ALA A 761 -22.42 16.28 37.82
C ALA A 761 -22.27 15.06 36.89
N GLN A 762 -21.67 15.27 35.71
CA GLN A 762 -21.37 14.18 34.78
C GLN A 762 -20.35 13.19 35.36
N VAL A 763 -19.30 13.69 36.01
CA VAL A 763 -18.27 12.86 36.67
C VAL A 763 -18.90 12.00 37.76
N ALA A 764 -19.71 12.60 38.64
CA ALA A 764 -20.39 11.87 39.71
C ALA A 764 -21.35 10.81 39.16
N TRP A 765 -22.07 11.13 38.08
CA TRP A 765 -22.95 10.16 37.40
C TRP A 765 -22.16 8.97 36.83
N LEU A 766 -21.02 9.22 36.16
CA LEU A 766 -20.16 8.16 35.61
C LEU A 766 -19.54 7.28 36.71
N ALA A 767 -19.13 7.88 37.84
CA ALA A 767 -18.64 7.14 38.99
C ALA A 767 -19.73 6.24 39.58
N ALA A 768 -20.95 6.78 39.79
CA ALA A 768 -22.09 5.99 40.25
C ALA A 768 -22.51 4.90 39.26
N TYR A 769 -22.36 5.13 37.95
CA TYR A 769 -22.57 4.12 36.91
C TYR A 769 -21.57 2.96 37.05
N ALA A 770 -20.29 3.27 37.35
CA ALA A 770 -19.26 2.27 37.59
C ALA A 770 -19.55 1.43 38.83
N GLU A 771 -19.92 2.05 39.95
CA GLU A 771 -20.27 1.34 41.19
C GLU A 771 -21.44 0.37 41.00
N LYS A 772 -22.50 0.80 40.30
CA LYS A 772 -23.67 -0.04 40.00
C LYS A 772 -23.37 -1.26 39.12
N ARG A 773 -22.25 -1.25 38.39
CA ARG A 773 -21.80 -2.31 37.48
C ARG A 773 -20.73 -3.20 38.10
N ALA A 774 -20.09 -2.73 39.18
CA ALA A 774 -19.09 -3.48 39.93
C ALA A 774 -19.70 -4.41 41.00
N GLY A 775 -20.91 -4.11 41.47
CA GLY A 775 -21.76 -4.99 42.28
C GLY A 775 -22.71 -5.82 41.44
#